data_AF-A0A8S9LCZ7-F1
#
_entry.id   AF-A0A8S9LCZ7-F1
#
_cell.length_a   1.000
_cell.length_b   1.000
_cell.length_c   1.000
_cell.angle_alpha   90.00
_cell.angle_beta   90.00
_cell.angle_gamma   90.00
#
_symmetry.space_group_name_H-M   'P 1'
#
loop_
_entity.id
_entity.type
_entity.pdbx_description
1 polymer ?
#
loop_
_entity_poly.entity_id
_entity_poly.type
_entity_poly.pdbx_seq_one_letter_code
_entity_poly.pdbx_strand_id
1 'polypeptide(L)'
;MYLYPYLNRYPDDVHDRIWFSWFDFPYQEISTSLNIDNSDKYEIPKTALKRAATPRNASEPLHINWVPMPSNAKVYLYMHFSEIQALEANEMREFDVILNGNITHSGFSPPRLKLRTLYTDTPVICDSGGCNLQLVKTSKSTLPPLINAIEAYNIIEFSQLETNLSDVAAIKKIKATYQQSKISWQGDPCLPREFSWENLTCTYANDISPRIISLNLSESGLTGIIAPVIQNLTQLQELDLSNNNLTGEVPTFLASMKLLSLINLSRNNLSGSVPQALLDREKEGLILSLDGNPGLCRLSSCNPIEKSPKEKRKFLLPTIASTASLLVVLVVIVLIFVFRKKKVPPTDLDAPSSVPIENVRHTNRAESSFLSKKIRFSYIEVQEMTNNFERALGEGGFGVVYHGCVNAGQQVAVKLLSQSSSQGYKHFKAEVELLMRVHHINLVSLVGYCDEGENLALIYEYMPNGDLKQHLSGKRGGFNLSWEMRLKIAVDAALGLEYLHTGCKPPIVHRDIKTTNILLDQNSQAKLADFGLSRSFPTGNETHVSTVVAGTPGYLDPEYYKTNWLTEKSDIYSFGVVLLELITNRPIIQQSREKSHLVDWVSYMMTKGDITNIMDPRLHQNYDTGSVWKFIEIAMSCVCPSSAGRPNMSRVANDLKECLISEELRIVESRDMESKSSMDYSKDIYTEASPKAR
;
A
#
# COMPACT_ATOMS: atom_id res chain seq x y z
N MET A 1 -13.57 28.25 2.27
CA MET A 1 -12.50 27.48 1.61
C MET A 1 -11.67 26.88 2.73
N TYR A 2 -12.03 25.68 3.20
CA TYR A 2 -11.33 25.00 4.30
C TYR A 2 -10.39 23.97 3.66
N LEU A 3 -9.09 24.24 3.72
CA LEU A 3 -8.04 23.33 3.26
C LEU A 3 -7.83 22.25 4.34
N TYR A 4 -7.77 20.99 3.91
CA TYR A 4 -7.46 19.85 4.78
C TYR A 4 -5.98 19.93 5.23
N PRO A 5 -5.64 19.69 6.51
CA PRO A 5 -4.25 19.60 6.94
C PRO A 5 -3.56 18.38 6.31
N TYR A 6 -2.36 18.57 5.76
CA TYR A 6 -1.54 17.48 5.23
C TYR A 6 -1.12 16.54 6.37
N LEU A 7 -1.39 15.24 6.19
CA LEU A 7 -0.94 14.16 7.07
C LEU A 7 0.54 13.87 6.81
N ASN A 8 1.37 13.96 7.85
CA ASN A 8 2.80 13.69 7.80
C ASN A 8 3.13 12.51 8.70
N ARG A 9 3.90 11.54 8.19
CA ARG A 9 4.58 10.53 8.99
C ARG A 9 6.08 10.72 8.83
N TYR A 10 6.81 10.62 9.94
CA TYR A 10 8.25 10.79 9.93
C TYR A 10 8.92 9.43 10.06
N PRO A 11 9.83 9.04 9.13
CA PRO A 11 10.48 7.72 9.17
C PRO A 11 11.29 7.44 10.44
N ASP A 12 11.72 8.48 11.15
CA ASP A 12 12.44 8.42 12.42
C ASP A 12 11.53 8.46 13.66
N ASP A 13 10.20 8.49 13.49
CA ASP A 13 9.26 8.39 14.60
C ASP A 13 9.10 6.93 15.04
N VAL A 14 9.75 6.58 16.15
CA VAL A 14 9.74 5.22 16.72
C VAL A 14 8.36 4.76 17.19
N HIS A 15 7.42 5.70 17.38
CA HIS A 15 6.04 5.41 17.74
C HIS A 15 5.09 5.45 16.52
N ASP A 16 5.60 5.73 15.32
CA ASP A 16 4.84 5.83 14.07
C ASP A 16 3.61 6.76 14.19
N ARG A 17 3.77 7.88 14.93
CA ARG A 17 2.70 8.86 15.10
C ARG A 17 2.39 9.55 13.77
N ILE A 18 1.11 9.88 13.61
CA ILE A 18 0.62 10.67 12.49
C ILE A 18 0.56 12.13 12.93
N TRP A 19 1.29 12.99 12.22
CA TRP A 19 1.38 14.42 12.50
C TRP A 19 0.55 15.22 11.51
N PHE A 20 -0.10 16.27 11.97
CA PHE A 20 -0.89 17.18 11.13
C PHE A 20 -0.14 18.49 10.94
N SER A 21 0.07 18.87 9.67
CA SER A 21 0.73 20.13 9.34
C SER A 21 -0.16 21.34 9.63
N TRP A 22 0.35 22.34 10.34
CA TRP A 22 -0.41 23.54 10.73
C TRP A 22 0.32 24.83 10.29
N PHE A 23 0.37 25.09 8.97
CA PHE A 23 1.15 26.22 8.40
C PHE A 23 0.31 27.19 7.53
N ASP A 24 -1.01 27.03 7.50
CA ASP A 24 -1.91 27.92 6.75
C ASP A 24 -2.19 29.23 7.48
N PHE A 25 -2.71 30.22 6.74
CA PHE A 25 -3.09 31.53 7.29
C PHE A 25 -3.98 31.36 8.54
N PRO A 26 -3.69 32.04 9.66
CA PRO A 26 -2.78 33.19 9.84
C PRO A 26 -1.31 32.85 10.18
N TYR A 27 -0.92 31.57 10.09
CA TYR A 27 0.42 31.09 10.46
C TYR A 27 1.35 30.98 9.26
N GLN A 28 2.65 30.91 9.55
CA GLN A 28 3.69 30.57 8.60
C GLN A 28 4.62 29.51 9.20
N GLU A 29 5.25 28.76 8.32
CA GLU A 29 6.28 27.80 8.67
C GLU A 29 7.66 28.47 8.72
N ILE A 30 8.44 28.10 9.73
CA ILE A 30 9.88 28.31 9.77
C ILE A 30 10.58 26.95 9.90
N SER A 31 11.78 26.83 9.32
CA SER A 31 12.52 25.57 9.31
C SER A 31 14.03 25.78 9.51
N THR A 32 14.72 24.72 9.93
CA THR A 32 16.17 24.70 10.08
C THR A 32 16.79 23.43 9.50
N SER A 33 17.99 23.54 8.95
CA SER A 33 18.79 22.39 8.53
C SER A 33 19.62 21.81 9.69
N LEU A 34 19.84 22.60 10.75
CA LEU A 34 20.68 22.25 11.89
C LEU A 34 20.12 21.05 12.67
N ASN A 35 21.02 20.33 13.34
CA ASN A 35 20.61 19.19 14.17
C ASN A 35 19.97 19.69 15.47
N ILE A 36 18.90 19.02 15.89
CA ILE A 36 18.19 19.32 17.14
C ILE A 36 18.41 18.14 18.08
N ASP A 37 18.80 18.45 19.31
CA ASP A 37 18.85 17.49 20.40
C ASP A 37 17.41 17.14 20.84
N ASN A 38 16.96 15.95 20.45
CA ASN A 38 15.64 15.41 20.79
C ASN A 38 15.69 14.37 21.91
N SER A 39 16.76 14.33 22.72
CA SER A 39 16.87 13.40 23.85
C SER A 39 15.87 13.77 24.95
N ASP A 40 14.64 13.27 24.83
CA ASP A 40 13.58 13.37 25.83
C ASP A 40 12.76 12.07 25.82
N LYS A 41 12.02 11.82 26.89
CA LYS A 41 11.21 10.60 27.09
C LYS A 41 10.05 10.42 26.10
N TYR A 42 9.73 11.45 25.33
CA TYR A 42 8.63 11.47 24.36
C TYR A 42 9.07 11.11 22.93
N GLU A 43 10.39 10.95 22.70
CA GLU A 43 10.98 10.45 21.46
C GLU A 43 10.43 11.10 20.18
N ILE A 44 10.27 12.44 20.20
CA ILE A 44 9.71 13.18 19.06
C ILE A 44 10.67 13.11 17.86
N PRO A 45 10.18 12.82 16.64
CA PRO A 45 11.01 12.74 15.43
C PRO A 45 11.73 14.05 15.16
N LYS A 46 13.02 13.97 14.82
CA LYS A 46 13.88 15.15 14.60
C LYS A 46 13.38 15.98 13.43
N THR A 47 12.88 15.33 12.39
CA THR A 47 12.32 15.99 11.22
C THR A 47 11.07 16.82 11.55
N ALA A 48 10.26 16.40 12.52
CA ALA A 48 9.16 17.23 13.02
C ALA A 48 9.68 18.46 13.74
N LEU A 49 10.67 18.29 14.62
CA LEU A 49 11.24 19.38 15.41
C LEU A 49 11.98 20.43 14.57
N LYS A 50 12.48 20.06 13.37
CA LYS A 50 13.14 21.00 12.46
C LYS A 50 12.21 22.03 11.84
N ARG A 51 10.90 21.90 12.04
CA ARG A 51 9.86 22.81 11.53
C ARG A 51 9.11 23.39 12.73
N ALA A 52 8.67 24.64 12.61
CA ALA A 52 7.80 25.25 13.61
C ALA A 52 6.78 26.17 12.96
N ALA A 53 5.59 26.25 13.55
CA ALA A 53 4.58 27.24 13.21
C ALA A 53 4.80 28.51 14.03
N THR A 54 4.68 29.67 13.38
CA THR A 54 4.72 31.00 14.01
C THR A 54 3.65 31.90 13.37
N PRO A 55 3.05 32.87 14.09
CA PRO A 55 2.18 33.87 13.50
C PRO A 55 2.87 34.67 12.39
N ARG A 56 2.15 34.97 11.30
CA ARG A 56 2.63 35.89 10.24
C ARG A 56 2.70 37.33 10.73
N ASN A 57 1.72 37.73 11.53
CA ASN A 57 1.74 39.02 12.21
C ASN A 57 2.44 38.85 13.55
N ALA A 58 3.61 39.47 13.70
CA ALA A 58 4.45 39.32 14.88
C ALA A 58 3.82 39.83 16.20
N SER A 59 2.75 40.60 16.10
CA SER A 59 1.99 41.13 17.25
C SER A 59 0.79 40.25 17.65
N GLU A 60 0.40 39.28 16.81
CA GLU A 60 -0.73 38.40 17.09
C GLU A 60 -0.30 37.15 17.87
N PRO A 61 -1.16 36.61 18.75
CA PRO A 61 -0.92 35.31 19.37
C PRO A 61 -0.97 34.15 18.38
N LEU A 62 -0.34 33.03 18.73
CA LEU A 62 -0.54 31.76 18.04
C LEU A 62 -1.72 31.02 18.69
N HIS A 63 -2.79 30.77 17.93
CA HIS A 63 -4.00 30.09 18.43
C HIS A 63 -4.17 28.67 17.87
N ILE A 64 -4.37 27.70 18.74
CA ILE A 64 -4.71 26.32 18.37
C ILE A 64 -6.03 25.95 19.05
N ASN A 65 -7.04 25.66 18.24
CA ASN A 65 -8.37 25.25 18.71
C ASN A 65 -8.71 23.84 18.21
N TRP A 66 -9.23 23.00 19.08
CA TRP A 66 -9.72 21.67 18.72
C TRP A 66 -10.88 21.25 19.62
N VAL A 67 -11.71 20.33 19.15
CA VAL A 67 -12.79 19.74 19.96
C VAL A 67 -12.39 18.31 20.31
N PRO A 68 -12.28 17.93 21.59
CA PRO A 68 -11.99 16.56 21.97
C PRO A 68 -13.14 15.62 21.59
N MET A 69 -12.87 14.32 21.49
CA MET A 69 -13.87 13.30 21.21
C MET A 69 -13.85 12.23 22.31
N PRO A 70 -14.96 12.03 23.04
CA PRO A 70 -16.20 12.84 23.02
C PRO A 70 -15.97 14.30 23.46
N SER A 71 -16.90 15.20 23.15
CA SER A 71 -16.73 16.66 23.35
C SER A 71 -16.51 17.10 24.81
N ASN A 72 -16.79 16.21 25.76
CA ASN A 72 -16.58 16.39 27.20
C ASN A 72 -15.36 15.61 27.74
N ALA A 73 -14.54 15.01 26.86
CA ALA A 73 -13.40 14.22 27.30
C ALA A 73 -12.38 15.11 28.02
N LYS A 74 -11.77 14.54 29.07
CA LYS A 74 -10.62 15.13 29.74
C LYS A 74 -9.40 14.97 28.83
N VAL A 75 -8.56 16.00 28.69
CA VAL A 75 -7.44 16.00 27.74
C VAL A 75 -6.12 16.23 28.46
N TYR A 76 -5.11 15.44 28.13
CA TYR A 76 -3.71 15.76 28.42
C TYR A 76 -3.07 16.41 27.21
N LEU A 77 -2.30 17.48 27.44
CA LEU A 77 -1.57 18.17 26.38
C LEU A 77 -0.07 18.06 26.58
N TYR A 78 0.63 17.83 25.48
CA TYR A 78 2.08 17.85 25.39
C TYR A 78 2.47 18.78 24.24
N MET A 79 3.22 19.83 24.56
CA MET A 79 3.62 20.89 23.63
C MET A 79 5.14 20.88 23.52
N HIS A 80 5.64 20.68 22.31
CA HIS A 80 7.06 20.47 22.04
C HIS A 80 7.66 21.70 21.37
N PHE A 81 8.71 22.22 21.99
CA PHE A 81 9.38 23.46 21.59
C PHE A 81 10.87 23.27 21.40
N SER A 82 11.41 23.92 20.38
CA SER A 82 12.84 24.13 20.17
C SER A 82 13.05 25.44 19.43
N GLU A 83 13.95 26.30 19.89
CA GLU A 83 14.33 27.49 19.12
C GLU A 83 15.22 27.07 17.96
N ILE A 84 14.67 27.18 16.75
CA ILE A 84 15.28 26.70 15.50
C ILE A 84 15.91 27.82 14.67
N GLN A 85 15.64 29.08 15.00
CA GLN A 85 16.25 30.24 14.38
C GLN A 85 17.52 30.65 15.14
N ALA A 86 18.50 31.19 14.42
CA ALA A 86 19.63 31.84 15.05
C ALA A 86 19.20 33.25 15.46
N LEU A 87 19.14 33.51 16.76
CA LEU A 87 18.77 34.83 17.30
C LEU A 87 20.01 35.72 17.41
N GLU A 88 19.87 36.98 16.99
CA GLU A 88 20.87 38.04 17.22
C GLU A 88 20.93 38.45 18.69
N ALA A 89 21.99 39.16 19.11
CA ALA A 89 22.22 39.51 20.51
C ALA A 89 21.11 40.39 21.14
N ASN A 90 20.35 41.12 20.31
CA ASN A 90 19.22 41.95 20.71
C ASN A 90 17.86 41.26 20.48
N GLU A 91 17.85 40.02 19.98
CA GLU A 91 16.64 39.26 19.73
C GLU A 91 16.34 38.29 20.86
N MET A 92 15.06 38.21 21.23
CA MET A 92 14.57 37.31 22.27
C MET A 92 13.21 36.80 21.87
N ARG A 93 12.98 35.50 22.10
CA ARG A 93 11.66 34.88 21.98
C ARG A 93 11.18 34.41 23.34
N GLU A 94 10.21 35.13 23.89
CA GLU A 94 9.57 34.83 25.16
C GLU A 94 8.04 34.96 25.00
N PHE A 95 7.29 33.99 25.50
CA PHE A 95 5.83 33.99 25.41
C PHE A 95 5.15 33.29 26.59
N ASP A 96 3.93 33.69 26.89
CA ASP A 96 3.04 33.02 27.84
C ASP A 96 2.24 31.93 27.11
N VAL A 97 2.00 30.81 27.80
CA VAL A 97 1.17 29.69 27.34
C VAL A 97 -0.17 29.76 28.08
N ILE A 98 -1.24 30.04 27.35
CA ILE A 98 -2.59 30.22 27.88
C ILE A 98 -3.48 29.10 27.37
N LEU A 99 -4.10 28.36 28.28
CA LEU A 99 -5.01 27.26 27.96
C LEU A 99 -6.39 27.55 28.55
N ASN A 100 -7.40 27.62 27.70
CA ASN A 100 -8.79 27.98 28.05
C ASN A 100 -8.86 29.27 28.89
N GLY A 101 -8.07 30.28 28.51
CA GLY A 101 -8.00 31.58 29.20
C GLY A 101 -7.12 31.62 30.45
N ASN A 102 -6.61 30.48 30.93
CA ASN A 102 -5.73 30.42 32.09
C ASN A 102 -4.26 30.33 31.68
N ILE A 103 -3.41 31.17 32.28
CA ILE A 103 -1.96 31.12 32.05
C ILE A 103 -1.40 29.86 32.74
N THR A 104 -0.91 28.91 31.95
CA THR A 104 -0.31 27.64 32.42
C THR A 104 1.20 27.75 32.61
N HIS A 105 1.87 28.50 31.72
CA HIS A 105 3.29 28.83 31.83
C HIS A 105 3.47 30.29 31.45
N SER A 106 4.25 31.04 32.23
CA SER A 106 4.52 32.45 31.95
C SER A 106 6.00 32.67 31.64
N GLY A 107 6.30 33.57 30.70
CA GLY A 107 7.66 33.96 30.32
C GLY A 107 8.50 32.81 29.76
N PHE A 108 7.90 31.90 28.99
CA PHE A 108 8.61 30.74 28.46
C PHE A 108 9.48 31.11 27.26
N SER A 109 10.75 30.70 27.30
CA SER A 109 11.71 30.83 26.20
C SER A 109 12.21 29.44 25.77
N PRO A 110 11.97 29.01 24.51
CA PRO A 110 12.44 27.72 24.02
C PRO A 110 13.99 27.67 23.97
N PRO A 111 14.62 26.55 24.38
CA PRO A 111 16.07 26.41 24.27
C PRO A 111 16.51 26.22 22.81
N ARG A 112 17.66 26.80 22.45
CA ARG A 112 18.22 26.72 21.09
C ARG A 112 18.62 25.30 20.73
N LEU A 113 18.09 24.80 19.61
CA LEU A 113 18.38 23.47 19.02
C LEU A 113 18.28 22.31 20.01
N LYS A 114 17.45 22.47 21.05
CA LYS A 114 17.16 21.44 22.05
C LYS A 114 15.66 21.33 22.27
N LEU A 115 15.15 20.12 22.42
CA LEU A 115 13.76 19.87 22.72
C LEU A 115 13.44 20.25 24.18
N ARG A 116 12.34 20.98 24.35
CA ARG A 116 11.67 21.16 25.64
C ARG A 116 10.19 20.90 25.48
N THR A 117 9.67 19.96 26.27
CA THR A 117 8.24 19.63 26.30
C THR A 117 7.59 20.29 27.51
N LEU A 118 6.55 21.09 27.27
CA LEU A 118 5.61 21.56 28.30
C LEU A 118 4.38 20.67 28.27
N TYR A 119 3.77 20.39 29.42
CA TYR A 119 2.63 19.49 29.49
C TYR A 119 1.71 19.82 30.65
N THR A 120 0.47 19.33 30.59
CA THR A 120 -0.52 19.48 31.67
C THR A 120 -0.37 18.35 32.68
N ASP A 121 -0.07 18.65 33.95
CA ASP A 121 0.06 17.63 35.02
C ASP A 121 -1.28 16.95 35.38
N THR A 122 -2.38 17.71 35.25
CA THR A 122 -3.75 17.22 35.42
C THR A 122 -4.53 17.39 34.13
N PRO A 123 -5.47 16.49 33.80
CA PRO A 123 -6.14 16.56 32.53
C PRO A 123 -7.16 17.69 32.55
N VAL A 124 -7.17 18.48 31.49
CA VAL A 124 -8.02 19.66 31.36
C VAL A 124 -9.39 19.28 30.80
N ILE A 125 -10.42 19.96 31.29
CA ILE A 125 -11.76 19.91 30.71
C ILE A 125 -11.91 21.15 29.86
N CYS A 126 -12.30 20.95 28.61
CA CYS A 126 -12.52 22.04 27.67
C CYS A 126 -13.99 22.44 27.62
N ASP A 127 -14.25 23.70 27.30
CA ASP A 127 -15.60 24.23 27.23
C ASP A 127 -16.37 23.65 26.02
N SER A 128 -17.67 23.91 25.94
CA SER A 128 -18.53 23.44 24.83
C SER A 128 -18.06 23.86 23.43
N GLY A 129 -17.21 24.87 23.34
CA GLY A 129 -16.57 25.33 22.09
C GLY A 129 -15.25 24.62 21.73
N GLY A 130 -14.79 23.66 22.54
CA GLY A 130 -13.51 22.99 22.40
C GLY A 130 -12.40 23.58 23.27
N CYS A 131 -11.20 23.02 23.16
CA CYS A 131 -10.01 23.50 23.83
C CYS A 131 -9.37 24.65 23.03
N ASN A 132 -8.90 25.67 23.73
CA ASN A 132 -8.25 26.84 23.15
C ASN A 132 -6.87 27.03 23.77
N LEU A 133 -5.82 26.79 22.99
CA LEU A 133 -4.43 27.05 23.35
C LEU A 133 -3.96 28.33 22.65
N GLN A 134 -3.36 29.24 23.42
CA GLN A 134 -2.78 30.48 22.93
C GLN A 134 -1.33 30.60 23.39
N LEU A 135 -0.45 30.96 22.47
CA LEU A 135 0.90 31.41 22.80
C LEU A 135 0.94 32.92 22.58
N VAL A 136 1.22 33.68 23.62
CA VAL A 136 1.15 35.15 23.60
C VAL A 136 2.53 35.73 23.86
N LYS A 137 3.03 36.53 22.91
CA LYS A 137 4.31 37.23 23.03
C LYS A 137 4.34 38.12 24.28
N THR A 138 5.38 38.03 25.11
CA THR A 138 5.54 38.93 26.26
C THR A 138 6.08 40.30 25.84
N SER A 139 5.98 41.29 26.72
CA SER A 139 6.54 42.64 26.48
C SER A 139 8.07 42.65 26.36
N LYS A 140 8.76 41.61 26.82
CA LYS A 140 10.23 41.47 26.72
C LYS A 140 10.68 40.86 25.39
N SER A 141 9.78 40.12 24.73
CA SER A 141 10.12 39.40 23.50
C SER A 141 10.17 40.35 22.31
N THR A 142 11.15 40.16 21.43
CA THR A 142 11.20 40.85 20.13
C THR A 142 10.54 40.01 19.03
N LEU A 143 10.55 38.69 19.17
CA LEU A 143 10.03 37.74 18.19
C LEU A 143 8.65 37.19 18.58
N PRO A 144 7.83 36.76 17.60
CA PRO A 144 6.56 36.09 17.87
C PRO A 144 6.74 34.71 18.54
N PRO A 145 5.71 34.10 19.12
CA PRO A 145 5.78 32.72 19.61
C PRO A 145 5.99 31.71 18.47
N LEU A 146 6.54 30.54 18.80
CA LEU A 146 6.61 29.40 17.89
C LEU A 146 6.22 28.10 18.59
N ILE A 147 5.83 27.08 17.82
CA ILE A 147 5.64 25.71 18.32
C ILE A 147 6.07 24.71 17.25
N ASN A 148 6.80 23.66 17.65
CA ASN A 148 7.32 22.66 16.72
C ASN A 148 6.32 21.51 16.55
N ALA A 149 5.74 21.03 17.65
CA ALA A 149 4.75 19.97 17.63
C ALA A 149 3.82 20.03 18.86
N ILE A 150 2.63 19.45 18.75
CA ILE A 150 1.67 19.32 19.84
C ILE A 150 0.96 17.97 19.76
N GLU A 151 0.76 17.34 20.92
CA GLU A 151 0.01 16.10 21.08
C GLU A 151 -1.10 16.31 22.13
N ALA A 152 -2.31 15.86 21.80
CA ALA A 152 -3.49 15.94 22.67
C ALA A 152 -4.09 14.55 22.86
N TYR A 153 -4.14 14.08 24.11
CA TYR A 153 -4.61 12.75 24.47
C TYR A 153 -5.93 12.83 25.21
N ASN A 154 -6.99 12.26 24.63
CA ASN A 154 -8.30 12.17 25.27
C ASN A 154 -8.32 11.00 26.25
N ILE A 155 -8.78 11.25 27.48
CA ILE A 155 -9.07 10.19 28.43
C ILE A 155 -10.42 9.58 28.07
N ILE A 156 -10.41 8.27 27.83
CA ILE A 156 -11.61 7.46 27.70
C ILE A 156 -11.79 6.72 29.03
N GLU A 157 -12.80 7.11 29.81
CA GLU A 157 -13.16 6.42 31.05
C GLU A 157 -14.09 5.25 30.72
N PHE A 158 -13.67 4.03 31.09
CA PHE A 158 -14.48 2.82 30.90
C PHE A 158 -15.27 2.54 32.18
N SER A 159 -16.60 2.63 32.12
CA SER A 159 -17.49 2.19 33.21
C SER A 159 -17.79 0.68 33.17
N GLN A 160 -17.27 -0.02 32.15
CA GLN A 160 -17.54 -1.44 31.87
C GLN A 160 -16.44 -2.33 32.44
N LEU A 161 -16.81 -3.52 32.92
CA LEU A 161 -15.86 -4.54 33.37
C LEU A 161 -15.06 -5.10 32.20
N GLU A 162 -13.75 -5.30 32.38
CA GLU A 162 -12.84 -5.90 31.40
C GLU A 162 -13.32 -7.27 30.88
N THR A 163 -12.87 -7.65 29.68
CA THR A 163 -13.15 -8.97 29.10
C THR A 163 -12.67 -10.07 30.03
N ASN A 164 -13.42 -11.17 30.10
CA ASN A 164 -13.07 -12.27 30.98
C ASN A 164 -11.63 -12.77 30.74
N LEU A 165 -10.83 -12.80 31.81
CA LEU A 165 -9.40 -13.07 31.74
C LEU A 165 -9.05 -14.42 31.07
N SER A 166 -9.92 -15.42 31.17
CA SER A 166 -9.69 -16.72 30.52
C SER A 166 -9.83 -16.62 29.00
N ASP A 167 -10.81 -15.86 28.52
CA ASP A 167 -11.01 -15.59 27.10
C ASP A 167 -9.87 -14.72 26.56
N VAL A 168 -9.42 -13.70 27.32
CA VAL A 168 -8.25 -12.87 26.99
C VAL A 168 -6.99 -13.74 26.84
N ALA A 169 -6.72 -14.63 27.80
CA ALA A 169 -5.57 -15.52 27.75
C ALA A 169 -5.64 -16.49 26.57
N ALA A 170 -6.82 -17.06 26.31
CA ALA A 170 -7.05 -17.98 25.20
C ALA A 170 -6.83 -17.29 23.85
N ILE A 171 -7.46 -16.12 23.61
CA ILE A 171 -7.37 -15.43 22.34
C ILE A 171 -5.97 -14.85 22.08
N LYS A 172 -5.27 -14.38 23.11
CA LYS A 172 -3.85 -13.98 22.99
C LYS A 172 -2.95 -15.16 22.63
N LYS A 173 -3.22 -16.36 23.16
CA LYS A 173 -2.48 -17.56 22.80
C LYS A 173 -2.82 -18.06 21.40
N ILE A 174 -4.08 -17.94 20.96
CA ILE A 174 -4.49 -18.20 19.56
C ILE A 174 -3.76 -17.23 18.62
N LYS A 175 -3.76 -15.93 18.94
CA LYS A 175 -3.01 -14.88 18.23
C LYS A 175 -1.54 -15.26 18.07
N ALA A 176 -0.89 -15.67 19.16
CA ALA A 176 0.51 -16.09 19.14
C ALA A 176 0.75 -17.37 18.34
N THR A 177 -0.13 -18.38 18.50
CA THR A 177 -0.01 -19.69 17.82
C THR A 177 -0.04 -19.54 16.31
N TYR A 178 -0.92 -18.69 15.80
CA TYR A 178 -1.07 -18.46 14.36
C TYR A 178 -0.41 -17.17 13.85
N GLN A 179 0.45 -16.55 14.67
CA GLN A 179 1.21 -15.35 14.34
C GLN A 179 0.33 -14.22 13.75
N GLN A 180 -0.87 -14.05 14.29
CA GLN A 180 -1.83 -13.07 13.77
C GLN A 180 -1.42 -11.65 14.19
N SER A 181 -1.15 -10.79 13.20
CA SER A 181 -0.72 -9.41 13.39
C SER A 181 -1.77 -8.40 12.93
N LYS A 182 -3.02 -8.55 13.42
CA LYS A 182 -4.09 -7.57 13.18
C LYS A 182 -3.89 -6.34 14.08
N ILE A 183 -4.02 -5.14 13.50
CA ILE A 183 -3.88 -3.86 14.24
C ILE A 183 -4.97 -3.74 15.31
N SER A 184 -6.20 -4.15 14.96
CA SER A 184 -7.34 -4.18 15.87
C SER A 184 -7.13 -5.12 17.07
N TRP A 185 -6.21 -6.08 16.98
CA TRP A 185 -5.96 -7.05 18.04
C TRP A 185 -4.97 -6.53 19.09
N GLN A 186 -5.22 -5.34 19.63
CA GLN A 186 -4.44 -4.69 20.68
C GLN A 186 -5.34 -4.34 21.87
N GLY A 187 -4.77 -4.34 23.08
CA GLY A 187 -5.55 -4.05 24.29
C GLY A 187 -6.50 -5.18 24.70
N ASP A 188 -7.69 -4.78 25.17
CA ASP A 188 -8.76 -5.69 25.58
C ASP A 188 -9.54 -6.20 24.34
N PRO A 189 -9.85 -7.51 24.24
CA PRO A 189 -10.49 -8.07 23.03
C PRO A 189 -11.90 -7.58 22.74
N CYS A 190 -12.70 -7.23 23.74
CA CYS A 190 -14.10 -6.87 23.55
C CYS A 190 -14.40 -5.41 23.87
N LEU A 191 -13.49 -4.73 24.60
CA LEU A 191 -13.71 -3.39 25.12
C LEU A 191 -12.65 -2.38 24.72
N PRO A 192 -13.06 -1.11 24.51
CA PRO A 192 -14.45 -0.63 24.34
C PRO A 192 -15.14 -1.26 23.12
N ARG A 193 -16.48 -1.35 23.12
CA ARG A 193 -17.25 -2.03 22.07
C ARG A 193 -16.93 -1.51 20.67
N GLU A 194 -16.75 -0.19 20.55
CA GLU A 194 -16.41 0.50 19.31
C GLU A 194 -15.03 0.13 18.77
N PHE A 195 -14.15 -0.41 19.61
CA PHE A 195 -12.78 -0.80 19.29
C PHE A 195 -12.50 -2.29 19.60
N SER A 196 -13.55 -3.10 19.71
CA SER A 196 -13.41 -4.54 19.88
C SER A 196 -12.61 -5.16 18.74
N TRP A 197 -11.89 -6.24 19.04
CA TRP A 197 -11.03 -6.89 18.07
C TRP A 197 -11.85 -7.39 16.88
N GLU A 198 -11.39 -7.11 15.67
CA GLU A 198 -12.09 -7.51 14.46
C GLU A 198 -12.25 -9.04 14.40
N ASN A 199 -13.39 -9.45 13.87
CA ASN A 199 -13.82 -10.85 13.72
C ASN A 199 -14.02 -11.60 15.05
N LEU A 200 -14.13 -10.88 16.16
CA LEU A 200 -14.71 -11.39 17.40
C LEU A 200 -16.11 -10.83 17.59
N THR A 201 -17.01 -11.66 18.09
CA THR A 201 -18.27 -11.19 18.67
C THR A 201 -18.25 -11.51 20.16
N CYS A 202 -18.55 -10.51 20.98
CA CYS A 202 -18.59 -10.66 22.44
C CYS A 202 -19.99 -10.43 23.01
N THR A 203 -20.24 -10.94 24.21
CA THR A 203 -21.42 -10.60 24.99
C THR A 203 -21.29 -9.23 25.64
N TYR A 204 -22.34 -8.43 25.60
CA TYR A 204 -22.40 -7.14 26.29
C TYR A 204 -23.61 -7.13 27.21
N ALA A 205 -23.40 -7.50 28.48
CA ALA A 205 -24.40 -7.43 29.53
C ALA A 205 -23.89 -6.51 30.64
N ASN A 206 -24.79 -5.72 31.24
CA ASN A 206 -24.43 -4.84 32.34
C ASN A 206 -23.88 -5.69 33.51
N ASP A 207 -22.82 -5.20 34.15
CA ASP A 207 -22.18 -5.80 35.32
C ASP A 207 -21.61 -7.23 35.14
N ILE A 208 -21.42 -7.69 33.90
CA ILE A 208 -20.78 -8.97 33.58
C ILE A 208 -19.62 -8.74 32.61
N SER A 209 -18.45 -9.28 32.94
CA SER A 209 -17.29 -9.29 32.03
C SER A 209 -17.66 -9.90 30.67
N PRO A 210 -17.41 -9.19 29.56
CA PRO A 210 -17.64 -9.71 28.21
C PRO A 210 -16.97 -11.07 27.98
N ARG A 211 -17.68 -11.94 27.25
CA ARG A 211 -17.24 -13.28 26.84
C ARG A 211 -17.22 -13.38 25.32
N ILE A 212 -16.23 -14.06 24.75
CA ILE A 212 -16.14 -14.28 23.29
C ILE A 212 -17.10 -15.40 22.90
N ILE A 213 -18.04 -15.11 22.00
CA ILE A 213 -19.08 -16.04 21.55
C ILE A 213 -18.95 -16.42 20.07
N SER A 214 -18.30 -15.60 19.25
CA SER A 214 -17.98 -15.93 17.86
C SER A 214 -16.53 -15.60 17.57
N LEU A 215 -15.83 -16.55 16.94
CA LEU A 215 -14.45 -16.40 16.49
C LEU A 215 -14.39 -16.75 15.00
N ASN A 216 -14.20 -15.73 14.17
CA ASN A 216 -14.03 -15.90 12.74
C ASN A 216 -12.57 -15.66 12.33
N LEU A 217 -11.86 -16.76 12.08
CA LEU A 217 -10.52 -16.77 11.51
C LEU A 217 -10.51 -17.42 10.13
N SER A 218 -11.64 -17.37 9.42
CA SER A 218 -11.68 -17.75 8.02
C SER A 218 -10.64 -16.95 7.23
N GLU A 219 -9.99 -17.60 6.27
CA GLU A 219 -9.06 -16.96 5.34
C GLU A 219 -7.96 -16.09 5.99
N SER A 220 -7.53 -16.48 7.18
CA SER A 220 -6.53 -15.75 7.98
C SER A 220 -5.12 -16.28 7.76
N GLY A 221 -4.92 -17.08 6.71
CA GLY A 221 -3.64 -17.70 6.36
C GLY A 221 -3.15 -18.71 7.40
N LEU A 222 -4.05 -19.27 8.22
CA LEU A 222 -3.68 -20.15 9.32
C LEU A 222 -2.98 -21.40 8.78
N THR A 223 -1.88 -21.79 9.43
CA THR A 223 -1.12 -23.02 9.13
C THR A 223 -0.92 -23.83 10.42
N GLY A 224 -0.45 -25.07 10.28
CA GLY A 224 -0.29 -25.99 11.42
C GLY A 224 -1.59 -26.70 11.77
N ILE A 225 -1.74 -27.12 13.03
CA ILE A 225 -2.93 -27.85 13.52
C ILE A 225 -3.96 -26.90 14.11
N ILE A 226 -5.22 -27.36 14.24
CA ILE A 226 -6.24 -26.64 15.00
C ILE A 226 -5.80 -26.55 16.48
N ALA A 227 -5.51 -25.33 16.93
CA ALA A 227 -4.92 -25.05 18.23
C ALA A 227 -5.81 -25.54 19.40
N PRO A 228 -5.31 -26.42 20.29
CA PRO A 228 -6.08 -26.93 21.42
C PRO A 228 -6.58 -25.86 22.39
N VAL A 229 -5.90 -24.71 22.46
CA VAL A 229 -6.32 -23.59 23.33
C VAL A 229 -7.70 -23.03 22.98
N ILE A 230 -8.22 -23.29 21.77
CA ILE A 230 -9.59 -22.92 21.39
C ILE A 230 -10.62 -23.48 22.37
N GLN A 231 -10.35 -24.65 22.97
CA GLN A 231 -11.24 -25.26 23.98
C GLN A 231 -11.47 -24.37 25.22
N ASN A 232 -10.56 -23.42 25.49
CA ASN A 232 -10.66 -22.53 26.64
C ASN A 232 -11.67 -21.38 26.42
N LEU A 233 -12.12 -21.13 25.18
CA LEU A 233 -13.20 -20.20 24.88
C LEU A 233 -14.55 -20.88 25.20
N THR A 234 -14.85 -21.00 26.49
CA THR A 234 -15.96 -21.86 26.98
C THR A 234 -17.36 -21.38 26.60
N GLN A 235 -17.50 -20.12 26.17
CA GLN A 235 -18.76 -19.53 25.72
C GLN A 235 -18.89 -19.47 24.20
N LEU A 236 -17.92 -20.04 23.45
CA LEU A 236 -17.90 -19.99 22.00
C LEU A 236 -19.08 -20.76 21.39
N GLN A 237 -19.84 -20.08 20.53
CA GLN A 237 -21.00 -20.57 19.81
C GLN A 237 -20.69 -20.79 18.33
N GLU A 238 -19.86 -19.92 17.76
CA GLU A 238 -19.48 -19.98 16.35
C GLU A 238 -17.96 -20.00 16.21
N LEU A 239 -17.47 -20.98 15.46
CA LEU A 239 -16.07 -21.10 15.10
C LEU A 239 -15.94 -21.26 13.59
N ASP A 240 -15.38 -20.26 12.93
CA ASP A 240 -15.03 -20.33 11.52
C ASP A 240 -13.50 -20.33 11.34
N LEU A 241 -12.97 -21.46 10.86
CA LEU A 241 -11.56 -21.66 10.49
C LEU A 241 -11.41 -22.00 8.99
N SER A 242 -12.44 -21.74 8.19
CA SER A 242 -12.49 -22.14 6.79
C SER A 242 -11.47 -21.41 5.91
N ASN A 243 -11.18 -21.95 4.73
CA ASN A 243 -10.32 -21.33 3.73
C ASN A 243 -8.90 -21.00 4.25
N ASN A 244 -8.35 -21.86 5.09
CA ASN A 244 -6.98 -21.75 5.59
C ASN A 244 -6.11 -22.90 5.05
N ASN A 245 -4.88 -23.00 5.54
CA ASN A 245 -3.96 -24.09 5.24
C ASN A 245 -3.70 -24.95 6.47
N LEU A 246 -4.73 -25.15 7.31
CA LEU A 246 -4.65 -26.01 8.49
C LEU A 246 -4.50 -27.47 8.08
N THR A 247 -3.74 -28.22 8.87
CA THR A 247 -3.35 -29.61 8.65
C THR A 247 -3.63 -30.45 9.90
N GLY A 248 -3.42 -31.76 9.82
CA GLY A 248 -3.67 -32.67 10.93
C GLY A 248 -5.13 -33.12 11.02
N GLU A 249 -5.47 -33.78 12.13
CA GLU A 249 -6.81 -34.33 12.36
C GLU A 249 -7.78 -33.29 12.92
N VAL A 250 -9.09 -33.53 12.75
CA VAL A 250 -10.14 -32.74 13.40
C VAL A 250 -10.14 -33.08 14.90
N PRO A 251 -9.85 -32.12 15.81
CA PRO A 251 -9.71 -32.43 17.22
C PRO A 251 -11.01 -32.85 17.89
N THR A 252 -10.93 -33.85 18.78
CA THR A 252 -12.08 -34.34 19.56
C THR A 252 -12.64 -33.31 20.54
N PHE A 253 -11.83 -32.34 21.00
CA PHE A 253 -12.30 -31.31 21.93
C PHE A 253 -13.44 -30.46 21.35
N LEU A 254 -13.53 -30.31 20.03
CA LEU A 254 -14.64 -29.59 19.37
C LEU A 254 -16.02 -30.22 19.70
N ALA A 255 -16.07 -31.52 19.96
CA ALA A 255 -17.29 -32.20 20.41
C ALA A 255 -17.63 -31.92 21.89
N SER A 256 -16.65 -31.54 22.71
CA SER A 256 -16.84 -31.21 24.12
C SER A 256 -17.36 -29.78 24.35
N MET A 257 -17.18 -28.88 23.38
CA MET A 257 -17.63 -27.48 23.44
C MET A 257 -19.13 -27.37 23.14
N LYS A 258 -19.96 -27.63 24.16
CA LYS A 258 -21.42 -27.82 24.03
C LYS A 258 -22.20 -26.63 23.49
N LEU A 259 -21.67 -25.41 23.64
CA LEU A 259 -22.32 -24.19 23.14
C LEU A 259 -22.09 -23.95 21.64
N LEU A 260 -21.13 -24.64 21.00
CA LEU A 260 -20.90 -24.51 19.55
C LEU A 260 -22.14 -24.96 18.78
N SER A 261 -22.73 -24.05 18.03
CA SER A 261 -23.83 -24.30 17.08
C SER A 261 -23.32 -24.32 15.63
N LEU A 262 -22.17 -23.69 15.36
CA LEU A 262 -21.55 -23.65 14.04
C LEU A 262 -20.04 -23.91 14.13
N ILE A 263 -19.58 -24.87 13.33
CA ILE A 263 -18.15 -25.15 13.11
C ILE A 263 -17.91 -25.24 11.60
N ASN A 264 -17.13 -24.30 11.07
CA ASN A 264 -16.74 -24.30 9.67
C ASN A 264 -15.23 -24.57 9.54
N LEU A 265 -14.87 -25.77 9.10
CA LEU A 265 -13.49 -26.20 8.82
C LEU A 265 -13.25 -26.43 7.32
N SER A 266 -14.18 -26.01 6.47
CA SER A 266 -14.12 -26.25 5.04
C SER A 266 -12.89 -25.61 4.40
N ARG A 267 -12.42 -26.18 3.29
CA ARG A 267 -11.32 -25.66 2.46
C ARG A 267 -10.02 -25.47 3.25
N ASN A 268 -9.62 -26.54 3.94
CA ASN A 268 -8.33 -26.68 4.60
C ASN A 268 -7.60 -27.92 4.05
N ASN A 269 -6.48 -28.30 4.67
CA ASN A 269 -5.75 -29.52 4.36
C ASN A 269 -5.81 -30.52 5.53
N LEU A 270 -6.97 -30.59 6.20
CA LEU A 270 -7.21 -31.54 7.29
C LEU A 270 -7.28 -32.96 6.74
N SER A 271 -6.90 -33.92 7.58
CA SER A 271 -6.78 -35.33 7.22
C SER A 271 -7.25 -36.27 8.33
N GLY A 272 -7.48 -37.54 7.99
CA GLY A 272 -7.90 -38.55 8.96
C GLY A 272 -9.41 -38.64 9.14
N SER A 273 -9.85 -39.40 10.14
CA SER A 273 -11.27 -39.63 10.41
C SER A 273 -11.88 -38.48 11.22
N VAL A 274 -13.07 -38.02 10.83
CA VAL A 274 -13.84 -37.07 11.64
C VAL A 274 -14.29 -37.77 12.95
N PRO A 275 -14.06 -37.18 14.14
CA PRO A 275 -14.48 -37.79 15.40
C PRO A 275 -15.97 -38.12 15.43
N GLN A 276 -16.33 -39.35 15.81
CA GLN A 276 -17.74 -39.78 15.88
C GLN A 276 -18.58 -38.89 16.78
N ALA A 277 -18.02 -38.46 17.92
CA ALA A 277 -18.70 -37.54 18.84
C ALA A 277 -19.05 -36.19 18.20
N LEU A 278 -18.31 -35.75 17.18
CA LEU A 278 -18.62 -34.52 16.44
C LEU A 278 -19.73 -34.75 15.40
N LEU A 279 -19.73 -35.91 14.74
CA LEU A 279 -20.80 -36.32 13.82
C LEU A 279 -22.13 -36.57 14.56
N ASP A 280 -22.09 -37.05 15.80
CA ASP A 280 -23.29 -37.21 16.60
C ASP A 280 -23.89 -35.85 16.99
N ARG A 281 -23.05 -34.84 17.27
CA ARG A 281 -23.51 -33.46 17.46
C ARG A 281 -24.10 -32.84 16.19
N GLU A 282 -23.57 -33.18 15.02
CA GLU A 282 -24.13 -32.74 13.73
C GLU A 282 -25.60 -33.21 13.60
N LYS A 283 -25.90 -34.44 14.03
CA LYS A 283 -27.28 -34.97 14.09
C LYS A 283 -28.17 -34.27 15.12
N GLU A 284 -27.57 -33.73 16.19
CA GLU A 284 -28.24 -32.96 17.24
C GLU A 284 -28.44 -31.47 16.88
N GLY A 285 -28.05 -31.04 15.67
CA GLY A 285 -28.28 -29.69 15.16
C GLY A 285 -27.05 -28.80 15.07
N LEU A 286 -25.84 -29.31 15.33
CA LEU A 286 -24.59 -28.58 15.04
C LEU A 286 -24.40 -28.45 13.53
N ILE A 287 -24.20 -27.22 13.06
CA ILE A 287 -23.82 -26.95 11.66
C ILE A 287 -22.33 -27.22 11.51
N LEU A 288 -21.98 -28.33 10.83
CA LEU A 288 -20.60 -28.76 10.61
C LEU A 288 -20.23 -28.74 9.12
N SER A 289 -19.36 -27.81 8.72
CA SER A 289 -18.88 -27.71 7.33
C SER A 289 -17.45 -28.24 7.22
N LEU A 290 -17.26 -29.28 6.39
CA LEU A 290 -15.97 -29.98 6.22
C LEU A 290 -15.50 -30.05 4.76
N ASP A 291 -16.27 -29.52 3.82
CA ASP A 291 -16.02 -29.67 2.38
C ASP A 291 -14.66 -29.09 1.97
N GLY A 292 -14.03 -29.65 0.94
CA GLY A 292 -12.74 -29.15 0.45
C GLY A 292 -11.53 -29.52 1.30
N ASN A 293 -11.64 -30.56 2.13
CA ASN A 293 -10.51 -31.20 2.83
C ASN A 293 -10.24 -32.58 2.21
N PRO A 294 -9.29 -32.71 1.27
CA PRO A 294 -9.11 -33.94 0.47
C PRO A 294 -8.64 -35.16 1.30
N GLY A 295 -8.05 -34.94 2.47
CA GLY A 295 -7.57 -36.00 3.35
C GLY A 295 -8.58 -36.47 4.40
N LEU A 296 -9.74 -35.82 4.53
CA LEU A 296 -10.74 -36.16 5.55
C LEU A 296 -11.64 -37.31 5.09
N CYS A 297 -11.91 -38.24 6.01
CA CYS A 297 -12.89 -39.29 5.82
C CYS A 297 -13.99 -39.21 6.91
N ARG A 298 -15.26 -39.29 6.52
CA ARG A 298 -16.42 -39.33 7.45
C ARG A 298 -16.70 -40.74 8.01
N LEU A 299 -15.93 -41.74 7.61
CA LEU A 299 -16.05 -43.13 8.05
C LEU A 299 -15.10 -43.41 9.22
N SER A 300 -15.51 -44.31 10.11
CA SER A 300 -14.76 -44.71 11.31
C SER A 300 -13.42 -45.40 11.03
N SER A 301 -13.14 -45.79 9.77
CA SER A 301 -11.82 -46.20 9.32
C SER A 301 -11.50 -45.59 7.96
N CYS A 302 -10.47 -44.75 7.87
CA CYS A 302 -9.88 -44.41 6.59
C CYS A 302 -9.01 -45.61 6.15
N ASN A 303 -9.52 -46.46 5.25
CA ASN A 303 -8.64 -47.39 4.56
C ASN A 303 -7.69 -46.58 3.66
N PRO A 304 -6.38 -46.86 3.63
CA PRO A 304 -5.50 -46.27 2.63
C PRO A 304 -6.08 -46.64 1.27
N ILE A 305 -6.38 -45.63 0.44
CA ILE A 305 -6.73 -45.89 -0.96
C ILE A 305 -5.52 -46.61 -1.57
N GLU A 306 -5.66 -47.92 -1.80
CA GLU A 306 -4.72 -48.68 -2.59
C GLU A 306 -4.55 -47.99 -3.94
N LYS A 307 -3.30 -47.66 -4.27
CA LYS A 307 -2.94 -47.25 -5.63
C LYS A 307 -3.37 -48.37 -6.58
N SER A 308 -4.39 -48.12 -7.39
CA SER A 308 -4.76 -49.03 -8.47
C SER A 308 -3.58 -49.15 -9.47
N PRO A 309 -3.38 -50.33 -10.08
CA PRO A 309 -2.17 -50.60 -10.87
C PRO A 309 -2.19 -49.83 -12.18
N LYS A 310 -1.03 -49.29 -12.55
CA LYS A 310 -0.77 -48.68 -13.86
C LYS A 310 -0.94 -49.72 -14.97
N GLU A 311 -2.03 -49.65 -15.73
CA GLU A 311 -2.05 -50.28 -17.05
C GLU A 311 -1.24 -49.46 -18.05
N LYS A 312 -0.14 -50.05 -18.52
CA LYS A 312 0.62 -49.56 -19.67
C LYS A 312 -0.18 -49.86 -20.95
N ARG A 313 -0.72 -48.85 -21.61
CA ARG A 313 -1.09 -48.94 -23.03
C ARG A 313 -0.23 -48.01 -23.88
N LYS A 314 0.62 -48.63 -24.70
CA LYS A 314 1.29 -48.00 -25.85
C LYS A 314 0.23 -47.68 -26.90
N PHE A 315 0.22 -46.46 -27.44
CA PHE A 315 -0.43 -46.16 -28.72
C PHE A 315 0.46 -45.25 -29.56
N LEU A 316 0.87 -45.78 -30.71
CA LEU A 316 1.41 -45.05 -31.86
C LEU A 316 0.24 -44.41 -32.61
N LEU A 317 0.44 -43.21 -33.15
CA LEU A 317 -0.45 -42.51 -34.08
C LEU A 317 -0.81 -43.39 -35.30
N PRO A 318 -2.01 -43.20 -35.87
CA PRO A 318 -2.05 -42.47 -37.14
C PRO A 318 -3.14 -41.38 -37.24
N THR A 319 -2.86 -40.48 -38.16
CA THR A 319 -3.45 -39.20 -38.58
C THR A 319 -4.78 -39.28 -39.38
N ILE A 320 -5.51 -38.14 -39.38
CA ILE A 320 -6.57 -37.66 -40.32
C ILE A 320 -7.96 -38.34 -40.15
N ALA A 321 -9.13 -37.68 -40.08
CA ALA A 321 -9.59 -36.32 -40.35
C ALA A 321 -10.76 -35.96 -39.41
N SER A 322 -10.91 -34.67 -39.07
CA SER A 322 -12.23 -34.02 -39.19
C SER A 322 -12.05 -32.52 -39.27
N THR A 323 -11.93 -32.03 -40.51
CA THR A 323 -11.89 -30.63 -40.92
C THR A 323 -13.25 -29.92 -40.79
N ALA A 324 -14.26 -30.54 -40.19
CA ALA A 324 -15.60 -29.97 -40.04
C ALA A 324 -15.72 -28.99 -38.85
N SER A 325 -14.91 -29.15 -37.80
CA SER A 325 -15.06 -28.36 -36.57
C SER A 325 -14.53 -26.93 -36.68
N LEU A 326 -13.54 -26.69 -37.55
CA LEU A 326 -12.93 -25.35 -37.70
C LEU A 326 -13.76 -24.42 -38.59
N LEU A 327 -14.48 -24.96 -39.57
CA LEU A 327 -15.35 -24.20 -40.45
C LEU A 327 -16.61 -23.69 -39.73
N VAL A 328 -17.16 -24.48 -38.81
CA VAL A 328 -18.33 -24.06 -38.01
C VAL A 328 -17.97 -22.90 -37.08
N VAL A 329 -16.79 -22.94 -36.45
CA VAL A 329 -16.32 -21.85 -35.59
C VAL A 329 -16.03 -20.58 -36.40
N LEU A 330 -15.44 -20.71 -37.59
CA LEU A 330 -15.20 -19.56 -38.47
C LEU A 330 -16.49 -18.92 -39.00
N VAL A 331 -17.51 -19.72 -39.35
CA VAL A 331 -18.81 -19.21 -39.80
C VAL A 331 -19.54 -18.49 -38.67
N VAL A 332 -19.49 -19.00 -37.44
CA VAL A 332 -20.09 -18.34 -36.26
C VAL A 332 -19.40 -17.00 -35.97
N ILE A 333 -18.07 -16.92 -36.08
CA ILE A 333 -17.32 -15.67 -35.87
C ILE A 333 -17.63 -14.64 -36.97
N VAL A 334 -17.77 -15.06 -38.22
CA VAL A 334 -18.13 -14.17 -39.33
C VAL A 334 -19.57 -13.65 -39.18
N LEU A 335 -20.52 -14.50 -38.77
CA LEU A 335 -21.90 -14.08 -38.52
C LEU A 335 -21.98 -13.05 -37.38
N ILE A 336 -21.24 -13.26 -36.28
CA ILE A 336 -21.17 -12.29 -35.17
C ILE A 336 -20.61 -10.94 -35.65
N PHE A 337 -19.63 -10.94 -36.55
CA PHE A 337 -19.05 -9.71 -37.11
C PHE A 337 -19.98 -8.98 -38.09
N VAL A 338 -20.79 -9.71 -38.85
CA VAL A 338 -21.77 -9.12 -39.79
C VAL A 338 -22.96 -8.51 -39.03
N PHE A 339 -23.40 -9.11 -37.92
CA PHE A 339 -24.50 -8.58 -37.12
C PHE A 339 -24.12 -7.38 -36.23
N ARG A 340 -22.83 -7.16 -35.94
CA ARG A 340 -22.36 -5.95 -35.21
C ARG A 340 -22.12 -4.73 -36.10
N LYS A 341 -22.35 -4.82 -37.42
CA LYS A 341 -22.26 -3.68 -38.36
C LYS A 341 -23.54 -3.51 -39.18
N LYS A 342 -24.62 -2.98 -38.58
CA LYS A 342 -25.71 -2.24 -39.26
C LYS A 342 -26.48 -1.45 -38.18
N LYS A 343 -26.04 -0.22 -37.89
CA LYS A 343 -26.58 1.08 -38.31
C LYS A 343 -27.90 1.50 -37.63
N VAL A 344 -27.76 2.54 -36.80
CA VAL A 344 -28.75 3.54 -36.40
C VAL A 344 -29.25 4.32 -37.64
N PRO A 345 -30.55 4.66 -37.74
CA PRO A 345 -31.06 5.71 -38.62
C PRO A 345 -31.35 7.03 -37.85
N PRO A 346 -31.28 8.22 -38.51
CA PRO A 346 -31.57 9.52 -37.91
C PRO A 346 -32.97 10.05 -38.29
N THR A 347 -33.59 10.86 -37.43
CA THR A 347 -34.67 11.78 -37.85
C THR A 347 -34.70 13.05 -37.00
N ASP A 348 -34.76 14.18 -37.69
CA ASP A 348 -34.93 15.56 -37.21
C ASP A 348 -36.39 15.90 -36.81
N LEU A 349 -36.48 16.87 -35.88
CA LEU A 349 -37.46 17.95 -35.67
C LEU A 349 -38.98 17.68 -35.75
N ASP A 350 -39.68 17.92 -34.62
CA ASP A 350 -40.66 19.01 -34.49
C ASP A 350 -41.12 19.21 -33.02
N ALA A 351 -41.29 20.48 -32.62
CA ALA A 351 -41.93 20.92 -31.36
C ALA A 351 -43.45 21.10 -31.59
N PRO A 352 -44.33 21.20 -30.55
CA PRO A 352 -44.46 22.47 -29.82
C PRO A 352 -44.95 22.40 -28.33
N SER A 353 -44.71 23.51 -27.59
CA SER A 353 -45.55 24.20 -26.54
C SER A 353 -46.19 23.41 -25.37
N SER A 354 -46.33 23.87 -24.11
CA SER A 354 -46.07 25.11 -23.36
C SER A 354 -46.56 24.90 -21.90
N VAL A 355 -45.76 25.28 -20.87
CA VAL A 355 -46.05 26.04 -19.60
C VAL A 355 -47.25 25.58 -18.69
N PRO A 356 -47.24 25.67 -17.32
CA PRO A 356 -46.44 26.56 -16.45
C PRO A 356 -45.72 25.98 -15.22
N ILE A 357 -44.84 26.86 -14.77
CA ILE A 357 -44.12 27.02 -13.50
C ILE A 357 -45.06 26.98 -12.27
N GLU A 358 -44.60 26.35 -11.19
CA GLU A 358 -44.88 26.82 -9.82
C GLU A 358 -43.58 26.88 -8.99
N ASN A 359 -43.28 28.10 -8.52
CA ASN A 359 -42.16 28.43 -7.64
C ASN A 359 -42.61 28.31 -6.18
N VAL A 360 -41.90 27.56 -5.32
CA VAL A 360 -41.90 27.84 -3.87
C VAL A 360 -40.53 27.60 -3.24
N ARG A 361 -39.87 28.74 -2.96
CA ARG A 361 -39.03 29.12 -1.80
C ARG A 361 -37.73 28.36 -1.51
N HIS A 362 -36.64 29.11 -1.72
CA HIS A 362 -35.42 29.07 -0.93
C HIS A 362 -35.68 29.03 0.58
N THR A 363 -35.11 28.04 1.24
CA THR A 363 -34.65 28.14 2.63
C THR A 363 -33.18 27.74 2.69
N ASN A 364 -32.32 28.74 2.87
CA ASN A 364 -30.96 28.55 3.34
C ASN A 364 -31.00 28.06 4.79
N ARG A 365 -30.52 26.84 5.06
CA ARG A 365 -29.70 26.55 6.25
C ARG A 365 -29.12 25.14 6.21
N ALA A 366 -27.80 25.11 6.35
CA ALA A 366 -26.98 24.18 7.13
C ALA A 366 -27.26 22.67 6.98
N GLU A 367 -26.31 21.97 6.38
CA GLU A 367 -25.45 21.00 7.08
C GLU A 367 -24.43 20.43 6.09
N SER A 368 -23.25 21.07 5.99
CA SER A 368 -22.06 20.41 5.45
C SER A 368 -21.49 19.52 6.55
N SER A 369 -22.09 18.35 6.74
CA SER A 369 -21.56 17.32 7.61
C SER A 369 -20.54 16.48 6.83
N PHE A 370 -19.36 16.41 7.42
CA PHE A 370 -18.27 15.46 7.19
C PHE A 370 -18.74 14.12 6.60
N LEU A 371 -18.55 13.92 5.30
CA LEU A 371 -18.55 12.58 4.72
C LEU A 371 -17.17 11.96 4.96
N SER A 372 -17.15 10.97 5.85
CA SER A 372 -16.17 9.89 5.87
C SER A 372 -15.77 9.52 4.43
N LYS A 373 -14.46 9.47 4.14
CA LYS A 373 -13.98 8.89 2.87
C LYS A 373 -14.47 7.44 2.82
N LYS A 374 -15.53 7.20 2.05
CA LYS A 374 -16.08 5.88 1.80
C LYS A 374 -15.04 5.08 1.01
N ILE A 375 -14.44 4.08 1.64
CA ILE A 375 -13.42 3.21 1.04
C ILE A 375 -14.06 1.96 0.41
N ARG A 376 -15.20 1.51 0.94
CA ARG A 376 -15.96 0.38 0.40
C ARG A 376 -17.12 0.87 -0.45
N PHE A 377 -17.16 0.45 -1.71
CA PHE A 377 -18.21 0.76 -2.68
C PHE A 377 -19.09 -0.48 -2.93
N SER A 378 -20.38 -0.26 -3.18
CA SER A 378 -21.26 -1.33 -3.66
C SER A 378 -21.03 -1.61 -5.14
N TYR A 379 -21.48 -2.76 -5.63
CA TYR A 379 -21.36 -3.10 -7.04
C TYR A 379 -22.14 -2.11 -7.92
N ILE A 380 -23.29 -1.63 -7.45
CA ILE A 380 -24.09 -0.61 -8.14
C ILE A 380 -23.29 0.68 -8.29
N GLU A 381 -22.61 1.14 -7.23
CA GLU A 381 -21.75 2.32 -7.30
C GLU A 381 -20.57 2.11 -8.26
N VAL A 382 -20.03 0.89 -8.34
CA VAL A 382 -18.98 0.52 -9.30
C VAL A 382 -19.51 0.56 -10.74
N GLN A 383 -20.75 0.13 -10.98
CA GLN A 383 -21.39 0.25 -12.29
C GLN A 383 -21.62 1.71 -12.67
N GLU A 384 -22.13 2.52 -11.74
CA GLU A 384 -22.36 3.95 -11.95
C GLU A 384 -21.07 4.71 -12.22
N MET A 385 -20.02 4.50 -11.41
CA MET A 385 -18.74 5.21 -11.58
C MET A 385 -18.05 4.88 -12.91
N THR A 386 -18.30 3.70 -13.48
CA THR A 386 -17.70 3.26 -14.76
C THR A 386 -18.61 3.49 -15.97
N ASN A 387 -19.76 4.16 -15.78
CA ASN A 387 -20.80 4.31 -16.79
C ASN A 387 -21.19 2.96 -17.43
N ASN A 388 -21.52 1.97 -16.59
CA ASN A 388 -21.80 0.58 -16.99
C ASN A 388 -20.63 -0.06 -17.77
N PHE A 389 -19.39 0.12 -17.28
CA PHE A 389 -18.18 -0.48 -17.83
C PHE A 389 -17.92 -0.12 -19.30
N GLU A 390 -18.29 1.10 -19.72
CA GLU A 390 -18.22 1.53 -21.13
C GLU A 390 -16.79 1.56 -21.70
N ARG A 391 -15.83 2.05 -20.90
CA ARG A 391 -14.47 2.34 -21.37
C ARG A 391 -13.45 1.42 -20.70
N ALA A 392 -13.11 0.33 -21.37
CA ALA A 392 -12.00 -0.53 -20.98
C ALA A 392 -10.64 0.15 -21.25
N LEU A 393 -9.75 0.12 -20.27
CA LEU A 393 -8.38 0.62 -20.32
C LEU A 393 -7.38 -0.50 -20.68
N GLY A 394 -7.68 -1.74 -20.28
CA GLY A 394 -6.86 -2.91 -20.56
C GLY A 394 -7.41 -4.17 -19.93
N GLU A 395 -6.91 -5.32 -20.37
CA GLU A 395 -7.27 -6.64 -19.85
C GLU A 395 -5.98 -7.37 -19.43
N GLY A 396 -5.91 -7.78 -18.17
CA GLY A 396 -4.80 -8.53 -17.59
C GLY A 396 -5.22 -9.93 -17.16
N GLY A 397 -4.26 -10.72 -16.67
CA GLY A 397 -4.52 -12.09 -16.17
C GLY A 397 -5.46 -12.16 -14.97
N PHE A 398 -5.79 -11.02 -14.36
CA PHE A 398 -6.64 -10.92 -13.18
C PHE A 398 -7.97 -10.20 -13.44
N GLY A 399 -8.27 -9.83 -14.69
CA GLY A 399 -9.53 -9.20 -15.08
C GLY A 399 -9.34 -7.92 -15.89
N VAL A 400 -10.46 -7.21 -16.10
CA VAL A 400 -10.53 -6.04 -16.99
C VAL A 400 -10.50 -4.77 -16.15
N VAL A 401 -9.70 -3.81 -16.59
CA VAL A 401 -9.60 -2.48 -15.98
C VAL A 401 -10.44 -1.51 -16.79
N TYR A 402 -11.35 -0.80 -16.13
CA TYR A 402 -12.22 0.21 -16.72
C TYR A 402 -11.86 1.59 -16.20
N HIS A 403 -12.12 2.59 -17.02
CA HIS A 403 -12.08 3.98 -16.61
C HIS A 403 -13.36 4.33 -15.84
N GLY A 404 -13.23 5.12 -14.78
CA GLY A 404 -14.38 5.60 -14.02
C GLY A 404 -14.17 6.99 -13.43
N CYS A 405 -15.21 7.49 -12.76
CA CYS A 405 -15.23 8.77 -12.08
C CYS A 405 -15.98 8.66 -10.75
N VAL A 406 -15.35 9.09 -9.66
CA VAL A 406 -15.91 9.12 -8.30
C VAL A 406 -16.05 10.58 -7.84
N ASN A 407 -17.04 10.90 -6.99
CA ASN A 407 -17.21 12.17 -6.27
C ASN A 407 -16.70 13.45 -6.99
N ALA A 408 -17.62 14.24 -7.57
CA ALA A 408 -17.30 15.56 -8.13
C ALA A 408 -16.16 15.61 -9.17
N GLY A 409 -15.90 14.51 -9.89
CA GLY A 409 -15.02 14.51 -11.08
C GLY A 409 -13.69 13.75 -10.94
N GLN A 410 -13.39 13.14 -9.80
CA GLN A 410 -12.13 12.40 -9.60
C GLN A 410 -12.06 11.16 -10.52
N GLN A 411 -11.10 11.17 -11.45
CA GLN A 411 -10.89 10.05 -12.37
C GLN A 411 -10.25 8.85 -11.66
N VAL A 412 -10.76 7.64 -11.92
CA VAL A 412 -10.31 6.39 -11.30
C VAL A 412 -10.12 5.28 -12.34
N ALA A 413 -9.32 4.28 -11.99
CA ALA A 413 -9.19 3.02 -12.72
C ALA A 413 -9.82 1.89 -11.89
N VAL A 414 -10.82 1.22 -12.44
CA VAL A 414 -11.61 0.17 -11.77
C VAL A 414 -11.23 -1.18 -12.34
N LYS A 415 -10.47 -1.98 -11.59
CA LYS A 415 -10.10 -3.35 -11.95
C LYS A 415 -11.17 -4.31 -11.45
N LEU A 416 -12.00 -4.81 -12.35
CA LEU A 416 -12.95 -5.89 -12.08
C LEU A 416 -12.22 -7.23 -12.15
N LEU A 417 -12.31 -8.03 -11.11
CA LEU A 417 -11.63 -9.32 -11.06
C LEU A 417 -12.41 -10.41 -11.79
N SER A 418 -11.71 -11.22 -12.59
CA SER A 418 -12.33 -12.34 -13.31
C SER A 418 -12.76 -13.46 -12.36
N GLN A 419 -14.01 -13.93 -12.51
CA GLN A 419 -14.64 -15.00 -11.73
C GLN A 419 -14.00 -16.40 -11.92
N SER A 420 -13.02 -16.54 -12.81
CA SER A 420 -12.54 -17.83 -13.31
C SER A 420 -11.41 -18.50 -12.50
N SER A 421 -10.95 -17.93 -11.37
CA SER A 421 -9.93 -18.59 -10.55
C SER A 421 -10.06 -18.35 -9.04
N SER A 422 -9.86 -19.42 -8.26
CA SER A 422 -9.70 -19.37 -6.79
C SER A 422 -8.47 -18.55 -6.34
N GLN A 423 -7.61 -18.19 -7.28
CA GLN A 423 -6.44 -17.35 -7.09
C GLN A 423 -6.77 -15.85 -7.15
N GLY A 424 -7.81 -15.45 -7.89
CA GLY A 424 -8.24 -14.05 -8.01
C GLY A 424 -8.66 -13.42 -6.69
N TYR A 425 -9.43 -14.13 -5.85
CA TYR A 425 -9.86 -13.64 -4.54
C TYR A 425 -8.69 -13.49 -3.55
N LYS A 426 -7.74 -14.44 -3.55
CA LYS A 426 -6.52 -14.34 -2.72
C LYS A 426 -5.68 -13.11 -3.10
N HIS A 427 -5.56 -12.83 -4.40
CA HIS A 427 -4.84 -11.66 -4.89
C HIS A 427 -5.57 -10.36 -4.54
N PHE A 428 -6.90 -10.34 -4.67
CA PHE A 428 -7.74 -9.22 -4.25
C PHE A 428 -7.53 -8.87 -2.78
N LYS A 429 -7.66 -9.85 -1.88
CA LYS A 429 -7.50 -9.65 -0.44
C LYS A 429 -6.10 -9.17 -0.09
N ALA A 430 -5.06 -9.78 -0.67
CA ALA A 430 -3.67 -9.35 -0.47
C ALA A 430 -3.47 -7.90 -0.92
N GLU A 431 -4.02 -7.51 -2.06
CA GLU A 431 -3.90 -6.17 -2.61
C GLU A 431 -4.66 -5.13 -1.79
N VAL A 432 -5.88 -5.43 -1.32
CA VAL A 432 -6.62 -4.57 -0.37
C VAL A 432 -5.86 -4.43 0.94
N GLU A 433 -5.44 -5.52 1.57
CA GLU A 433 -4.76 -5.49 2.87
C GLU A 433 -3.44 -4.73 2.84
N LEU A 434 -2.68 -4.83 1.74
CA LEU A 434 -1.41 -4.13 1.56
C LEU A 434 -1.62 -2.65 1.21
N LEU A 435 -2.41 -2.35 0.16
CA LEU A 435 -2.54 -0.97 -0.33
C LEU A 435 -3.36 -0.07 0.58
N MET A 436 -4.16 -0.63 1.49
CA MET A 436 -4.78 0.15 2.56
C MET A 436 -3.76 0.69 3.59
N ARG A 437 -2.57 0.08 3.69
CA ARG A 437 -1.54 0.43 4.67
C ARG A 437 -0.35 1.17 4.04
N VAL A 438 -0.14 0.97 2.74
CA VAL A 438 1.07 1.39 2.03
C VAL A 438 0.74 2.58 1.13
N HIS A 439 1.40 3.72 1.35
CA HIS A 439 1.20 4.94 0.59
C HIS A 439 2.56 5.57 0.26
N HIS A 440 2.85 5.74 -1.03
CA HIS A 440 4.10 6.34 -1.47
C HIS A 440 3.93 6.96 -2.86
N ILE A 441 4.66 8.05 -3.13
CA ILE A 441 4.53 8.82 -4.38
C ILE A 441 4.80 7.97 -5.64
N ASN A 442 5.66 6.96 -5.54
CA ASN A 442 5.97 6.02 -6.62
C ASN A 442 5.23 4.67 -6.52
N LEU A 443 4.12 4.59 -5.78
CA LEU A 443 3.22 3.44 -5.78
C LEU A 443 1.80 3.90 -6.18
N VAL A 444 1.07 3.08 -6.93
CA VAL A 444 -0.30 3.40 -7.32
C VAL A 444 -1.22 3.29 -6.10
N SER A 445 -1.97 4.35 -5.85
CA SER A 445 -2.83 4.48 -4.67
C SER A 445 -4.18 3.78 -4.88
N LEU A 446 -4.61 3.02 -3.87
CA LEU A 446 -5.96 2.48 -3.79
C LEU A 446 -6.92 3.56 -3.29
N VAL A 447 -7.92 3.88 -4.09
CA VAL A 447 -9.02 4.81 -3.74
C VAL A 447 -10.11 4.08 -2.96
N GLY A 448 -10.37 2.82 -3.30
CA GLY A 448 -11.32 1.97 -2.59
C GLY A 448 -11.46 0.59 -3.21
N TYR A 449 -12.39 -0.19 -2.69
CA TYR A 449 -12.68 -1.53 -3.18
C TYR A 449 -14.17 -1.86 -3.11
N CYS A 450 -14.59 -2.87 -3.88
CA CYS A 450 -15.90 -3.49 -3.81
C CYS A 450 -15.71 -4.98 -3.51
N ASP A 451 -16.44 -5.46 -2.51
CA ASP A 451 -16.46 -6.85 -2.06
C ASP A 451 -17.92 -7.25 -1.81
N GLU A 452 -18.62 -7.63 -2.88
CA GLU A 452 -20.03 -8.04 -2.86
C GLU A 452 -20.24 -9.36 -3.61
N GLY A 453 -20.12 -10.47 -2.89
CA GLY A 453 -20.33 -11.80 -3.44
C GLY A 453 -19.30 -12.15 -4.52
N GLU A 454 -19.76 -12.37 -5.75
CA GLU A 454 -18.89 -12.63 -6.90
C GLU A 454 -18.39 -11.36 -7.60
N ASN A 455 -18.83 -10.18 -7.15
CA ASN A 455 -18.47 -8.90 -7.73
C ASN A 455 -17.35 -8.25 -6.91
N LEU A 456 -16.11 -8.48 -7.35
CA LEU A 456 -14.92 -7.94 -6.71
C LEU A 456 -14.31 -6.86 -7.61
N ALA A 457 -14.07 -5.67 -7.05
CA ALA A 457 -13.43 -4.58 -7.78
C ALA A 457 -12.41 -3.85 -6.92
N LEU A 458 -11.30 -3.44 -7.54
CA LEU A 458 -10.30 -2.55 -6.96
C LEU A 458 -10.35 -1.21 -7.68
N ILE A 459 -10.49 -0.13 -6.95
CA ILE A 459 -10.59 1.23 -7.48
C ILE A 459 -9.29 1.96 -7.16
N TYR A 460 -8.52 2.32 -8.18
CA TYR A 460 -7.24 3.01 -8.07
C TYR A 460 -7.32 4.44 -8.60
N GLU A 461 -6.30 5.24 -8.28
CA GLU A 461 -6.04 6.46 -9.04
C GLU A 461 -5.86 6.16 -10.54
N TYR A 462 -6.42 7.02 -11.40
CA TYR A 462 -6.27 6.86 -12.84
C TYR A 462 -4.89 7.32 -13.31
N MET A 463 -4.20 6.47 -14.07
CA MET A 463 -2.87 6.71 -14.62
C MET A 463 -2.98 7.04 -16.12
N PRO A 464 -3.13 8.32 -16.51
CA PRO A 464 -3.48 8.71 -17.87
C PRO A 464 -2.41 8.36 -18.90
N ASN A 465 -1.14 8.29 -18.47
CA ASN A 465 -0.03 7.95 -19.36
C ASN A 465 0.18 6.43 -19.55
N GLY A 466 -0.60 5.58 -18.88
CA GLY A 466 -0.58 4.13 -19.10
C GLY A 466 0.73 3.46 -18.64
N ASP A 467 1.00 2.25 -19.15
CA ASP A 467 2.16 1.45 -18.72
C ASP A 467 3.44 1.74 -19.52
N LEU A 468 4.60 1.54 -18.88
CA LEU A 468 5.92 1.77 -19.46
C LEU A 468 6.18 0.93 -20.72
N LYS A 469 5.65 -0.29 -20.81
CA LYS A 469 5.83 -1.15 -21.99
C LYS A 469 5.20 -0.54 -23.25
N GLN A 470 4.05 0.12 -23.12
CA GLN A 470 3.43 0.85 -24.24
C GLN A 470 4.32 1.98 -24.76
N HIS A 471 4.96 2.74 -23.87
CA HIS A 471 5.89 3.81 -24.21
C HIS A 471 7.15 3.28 -24.88
N LEU A 472 7.74 2.22 -24.33
CA LEU A 472 8.90 1.55 -24.93
C LEU A 472 8.56 1.00 -26.32
N SER A 473 7.38 0.42 -26.52
CA SER A 473 6.97 -0.12 -27.84
C SER A 473 6.59 0.93 -28.89
N GLY A 474 6.41 2.21 -28.51
CA GLY A 474 5.99 3.29 -29.41
C GLY A 474 4.52 3.25 -29.82
N LYS A 475 3.70 2.35 -29.24
CA LYS A 475 2.28 2.17 -29.59
C LYS A 475 1.38 3.35 -29.22
N ARG A 476 1.83 4.25 -28.33
CA ARG A 476 1.02 5.37 -27.81
C ARG A 476 1.16 6.69 -28.58
N GLY A 477 1.74 6.66 -29.78
CA GLY A 477 1.69 7.78 -30.73
C GLY A 477 2.49 9.02 -30.30
N GLY A 478 3.79 9.05 -30.61
CA GLY A 478 4.44 10.30 -30.98
C GLY A 478 5.86 10.59 -30.47
N PHE A 479 6.27 10.11 -29.30
CA PHE A 479 7.58 10.42 -28.74
C PHE A 479 8.26 9.19 -28.14
N ASN A 480 9.48 8.90 -28.60
CA ASN A 480 10.34 7.91 -27.98
C ASN A 480 10.81 8.45 -26.62
N LEU A 481 10.81 7.64 -25.57
CA LEU A 481 11.37 8.03 -24.28
C LEU A 481 12.85 8.39 -24.45
N SER A 482 13.19 9.64 -24.13
CA SER A 482 14.58 10.10 -24.06
C SER A 482 15.35 9.31 -22.99
N TRP A 483 16.68 9.34 -23.06
CA TRP A 483 17.51 8.66 -22.06
C TRP A 483 17.27 9.22 -20.65
N GLU A 484 17.23 10.54 -20.51
CA GLU A 484 16.84 11.24 -19.27
C GLU A 484 15.51 10.72 -18.70
N MET A 485 14.49 10.59 -19.55
CA MET A 485 13.17 10.12 -19.10
C MET A 485 13.22 8.65 -18.65
N ARG A 486 13.99 7.80 -19.32
CA ARG A 486 14.20 6.41 -18.90
C ARG A 486 14.92 6.33 -17.55
N LEU A 487 15.93 7.17 -17.32
CA LEU A 487 16.61 7.28 -16.02
C LEU A 487 15.64 7.73 -14.93
N LYS A 488 14.82 8.76 -15.18
CA LYS A 488 13.82 9.23 -14.23
C LYS A 488 12.81 8.15 -13.84
N ILE A 489 12.29 7.41 -14.83
CA ILE A 489 11.37 6.29 -14.61
C ILE A 489 12.06 5.17 -13.80
N ALA A 490 13.33 4.87 -14.09
CA ALA A 490 14.10 3.88 -13.34
C ALA A 490 14.28 4.31 -11.87
N VAL A 491 14.61 5.58 -11.63
CA VAL A 491 14.75 6.15 -10.28
C VAL A 491 13.43 6.09 -9.52
N ASP A 492 12.33 6.55 -10.14
CA ASP A 492 10.99 6.52 -9.55
C ASP A 492 10.57 5.09 -9.16
N ALA A 493 10.73 4.13 -10.06
CA ALA A 493 10.41 2.73 -9.79
C ALA A 493 11.33 2.13 -8.71
N ALA A 494 12.62 2.48 -8.70
CA ALA A 494 13.56 2.05 -7.66
C ALA A 494 13.19 2.60 -6.28
N LEU A 495 12.74 3.85 -6.19
CA LEU A 495 12.28 4.46 -4.94
C LEU A 495 11.00 3.81 -4.41
N GLY A 496 10.05 3.49 -5.30
CA GLY A 496 8.86 2.72 -4.93
C GLY A 496 9.23 1.35 -4.35
N LEU A 497 10.18 0.64 -4.99
CA LEU A 497 10.60 -0.67 -4.55
C LEU A 497 11.46 -0.63 -3.27
N GLU A 498 12.33 0.37 -3.13
CA GLU A 498 13.08 0.64 -1.90
C GLU A 498 12.13 0.87 -0.72
N TYR A 499 11.06 1.64 -0.92
CA TYR A 499 10.07 1.87 0.12
C TYR A 499 9.38 0.54 0.54
N LEU A 500 9.04 -0.34 -0.40
CA LEU A 500 8.46 -1.65 -0.07
C LEU A 500 9.43 -2.54 0.73
N HIS A 501 10.72 -2.54 0.39
CA HIS A 501 11.72 -3.42 1.01
C HIS A 501 12.24 -2.89 2.36
N THR A 502 12.46 -1.58 2.45
CA THR A 502 13.15 -0.95 3.60
C THR A 502 12.21 -0.04 4.39
N GLY A 503 11.30 0.65 3.71
CA GLY A 503 10.37 1.61 4.32
C GLY A 503 9.15 0.97 4.99
N CYS A 504 8.70 -0.18 4.50
CA CYS A 504 7.59 -0.92 5.10
C CYS A 504 8.07 -1.87 6.20
N LYS A 505 7.33 -1.92 7.32
CA LYS A 505 7.52 -2.89 8.39
C LYS A 505 6.23 -3.67 8.66
N PRO A 506 6.20 -4.99 8.42
CA PRO A 506 7.28 -5.81 7.83
C PRO A 506 7.60 -5.45 6.36
N PRO A 507 8.80 -5.78 5.85
CA PRO A 507 9.16 -5.64 4.44
C PRO A 507 8.17 -6.36 3.51
N ILE A 508 7.93 -5.78 2.35
CA ILE A 508 6.99 -6.29 1.34
C ILE A 508 7.75 -6.61 0.05
N VAL A 509 7.59 -7.84 -0.46
CA VAL A 509 8.12 -8.27 -1.76
C VAL A 509 6.97 -8.23 -2.76
N HIS A 510 7.17 -7.55 -3.89
CA HIS A 510 6.16 -7.34 -4.92
C HIS A 510 5.93 -8.59 -5.79
N ARG A 511 7.00 -9.33 -6.14
CA ARG A 511 7.02 -10.59 -6.92
C ARG A 511 6.59 -10.52 -8.38
N ASP A 512 6.15 -9.36 -8.87
CA ASP A 512 5.72 -9.18 -10.26
C ASP A 512 6.17 -7.83 -10.84
N ILE A 513 7.43 -7.47 -10.56
CA ILE A 513 8.07 -6.30 -11.13
C ILE A 513 8.31 -6.52 -12.63
N LYS A 514 7.68 -5.69 -13.47
CA LYS A 514 7.78 -5.73 -14.93
C LYS A 514 7.33 -4.40 -15.54
N THR A 515 7.68 -4.16 -16.81
CA THR A 515 7.36 -2.91 -17.52
C THR A 515 5.85 -2.66 -17.70
N THR A 516 4.98 -3.68 -17.62
CA THR A 516 3.52 -3.48 -17.65
C THR A 516 2.94 -3.05 -16.30
N ASN A 517 3.70 -3.23 -15.22
CA ASN A 517 3.28 -2.91 -13.85
C ASN A 517 3.95 -1.61 -13.34
N ILE A 518 4.61 -0.88 -14.23
CA ILE A 518 5.12 0.47 -13.98
C ILE A 518 4.25 1.42 -14.80
N LEU A 519 3.41 2.20 -14.12
CA LEU A 519 2.47 3.12 -14.74
C LEU A 519 2.97 4.56 -14.64
N LEU A 520 2.58 5.39 -15.60
CA LEU A 520 2.96 6.79 -15.67
C LEU A 520 1.75 7.69 -15.40
N ASP A 521 1.91 8.64 -14.47
CA ASP A 521 0.89 9.65 -14.17
C ASP A 521 0.87 10.77 -15.22
N GLN A 522 0.05 11.80 -15.04
CA GLN A 522 -0.04 12.95 -15.96
C GLN A 522 1.29 13.72 -16.15
N ASN A 523 2.16 13.71 -15.14
CA ASN A 523 3.47 14.37 -15.15
C ASN A 523 4.58 13.41 -15.62
N SER A 524 4.19 12.20 -16.06
CA SER A 524 5.07 11.10 -16.43
C SER A 524 5.94 10.59 -15.27
N GLN A 525 5.53 10.81 -14.03
CA GLN A 525 6.13 10.18 -12.85
C GLN A 525 5.75 8.70 -12.82
N ALA A 526 6.72 7.84 -12.55
CA ALA A 526 6.49 6.40 -12.53
C ALA A 526 5.99 5.91 -11.17
N LYS A 527 5.00 5.01 -11.21
CA LYS A 527 4.43 4.35 -10.04
C LYS A 527 4.32 2.84 -10.26
N LEU A 528 4.70 2.04 -9.25
CA LEU A 528 4.50 0.59 -9.26
C LEU A 528 3.03 0.25 -9.00
N ALA A 529 2.52 -0.73 -9.73
CA ALA A 529 1.14 -1.19 -9.71
C ALA A 529 1.05 -2.73 -9.62
N ASP A 530 -0.17 -3.23 -9.36
CA ASP A 530 -0.52 -4.66 -9.37
C ASP A 530 0.16 -5.47 -8.24
N PHE A 531 -0.35 -5.28 -7.03
CA PHE A 531 0.19 -5.89 -5.80
C PHE A 531 -0.46 -7.24 -5.49
N GLY A 532 -1.23 -7.82 -6.41
CA GLY A 532 -1.98 -9.06 -6.17
C GLY A 532 -1.12 -10.28 -5.82
N LEU A 533 0.16 -10.28 -6.19
CA LEU A 533 1.10 -11.34 -5.82
C LEU A 533 1.94 -11.03 -4.57
N SER A 534 1.93 -9.78 -4.12
CA SER A 534 2.81 -9.25 -3.09
C SER A 534 2.67 -9.96 -1.75
N ARG A 535 3.76 -10.00 -0.97
CA ARG A 535 3.79 -10.64 0.34
C ARG A 535 4.64 -9.87 1.34
N SER A 536 4.15 -9.77 2.58
CA SER A 536 4.94 -9.32 3.72
C SER A 536 5.79 -10.47 4.30
N PHE A 537 6.96 -10.14 4.84
CA PHE A 537 7.73 -11.07 5.66
C PHE A 537 7.12 -11.18 7.08
N PRO A 538 7.17 -12.36 7.71
CA PRO A 538 6.89 -12.47 9.14
C PRO A 538 7.92 -11.65 9.93
N THR A 539 7.49 -10.98 11.00
CA THR A 539 8.39 -10.24 11.89
C THR A 539 9.25 -11.24 12.68
N GLY A 540 10.51 -11.45 12.26
CA GLY A 540 11.48 -12.37 12.87
C GLY A 540 12.86 -12.32 12.19
N ASN A 541 13.81 -13.15 12.62
CA ASN A 541 15.16 -13.27 12.03
C ASN A 541 15.18 -14.09 10.72
N GLU A 542 14.03 -14.30 10.06
CA GLU A 542 13.96 -15.10 8.84
C GLU A 542 14.48 -14.30 7.65
N THR A 543 15.41 -14.89 6.89
CA THR A 543 16.04 -14.25 5.72
C THR A 543 15.30 -14.50 4.40
N HIS A 544 14.28 -15.37 4.40
CA HIS A 544 13.55 -15.79 3.21
C HIS A 544 12.14 -16.31 3.56
N VAL A 545 11.21 -16.24 2.61
CA VAL A 545 9.88 -16.85 2.71
C VAL A 545 9.82 -18.07 1.79
N SER A 546 9.57 -19.26 2.34
CA SER A 546 9.30 -20.46 1.53
C SER A 546 7.88 -20.41 0.97
N THR A 547 7.73 -20.24 -0.34
CA THR A 547 6.42 -20.12 -1.00
C THR A 547 6.39 -20.71 -2.40
N VAL A 548 5.20 -21.12 -2.85
CA VAL A 548 4.95 -21.48 -4.25
C VAL A 548 5.45 -20.37 -5.18
N VAL A 549 6.19 -20.77 -6.21
CA VAL A 549 6.71 -19.89 -7.25
C VAL A 549 5.56 -19.21 -7.98
N ALA A 550 5.57 -17.88 -8.00
CA ALA A 550 4.67 -17.07 -8.80
C ALA A 550 5.40 -15.82 -9.30
N GLY A 551 4.97 -15.32 -10.47
CA GLY A 551 5.57 -14.18 -11.17
C GLY A 551 5.51 -14.37 -12.67
N THR A 552 5.96 -13.38 -13.42
CA THR A 552 5.91 -13.40 -14.90
C THR A 552 7.15 -14.10 -15.50
N PRO A 553 6.99 -15.08 -16.40
CA PRO A 553 8.11 -15.70 -17.11
C PRO A 553 8.99 -14.66 -17.83
N GLY A 554 10.30 -14.78 -17.67
CA GLY A 554 11.31 -13.83 -18.18
C GLY A 554 11.78 -12.79 -17.16
N TYR A 555 10.96 -12.46 -16.15
CA TYR A 555 11.38 -11.60 -15.03
C TYR A 555 11.75 -12.42 -13.78
N LEU A 556 11.31 -13.67 -13.73
CA LEU A 556 11.41 -14.51 -12.55
C LEU A 556 12.87 -14.80 -12.14
N ASP A 557 13.17 -14.57 -10.88
CA ASP A 557 14.45 -14.87 -10.25
C ASP A 557 14.79 -16.38 -10.36
N PRO A 558 15.93 -16.74 -10.98
CA PRO A 558 16.32 -18.14 -11.18
C PRO A 558 16.64 -18.87 -9.87
N GLU A 559 17.09 -18.16 -8.83
CA GLU A 559 17.35 -18.76 -7.52
C GLU A 559 16.04 -19.05 -6.79
N TYR A 560 15.11 -18.08 -6.78
CA TYR A 560 13.76 -18.28 -6.27
C TYR A 560 13.03 -19.43 -6.98
N TYR A 561 13.12 -19.49 -8.32
CA TYR A 561 12.52 -20.57 -9.12
C TYR A 561 13.04 -21.95 -8.73
N LYS A 562 14.33 -22.07 -8.41
CA LYS A 562 14.96 -23.35 -8.04
C LYS A 562 14.73 -23.74 -6.59
N THR A 563 14.74 -22.78 -5.67
CA THR A 563 14.76 -23.02 -4.22
C THR A 563 13.39 -22.88 -3.56
N ASN A 564 12.45 -22.20 -4.20
CA ASN A 564 11.20 -21.69 -3.61
C ASN A 564 11.42 -20.68 -2.47
N TRP A 565 12.64 -20.14 -2.32
CA TRP A 565 12.96 -19.12 -1.34
C TRP A 565 12.77 -17.74 -1.93
N LEU A 566 11.71 -17.08 -1.50
CA LEU A 566 11.43 -15.71 -1.87
C LEU A 566 12.18 -14.77 -0.94
N THR A 567 12.91 -13.82 -1.52
CA THR A 567 13.59 -12.75 -0.79
C THR A 567 13.29 -11.40 -1.44
N GLU A 568 13.62 -10.29 -0.78
CA GLU A 568 13.63 -8.97 -1.42
C GLU A 568 14.56 -8.95 -2.64
N LYS A 569 15.62 -9.79 -2.64
CA LYS A 569 16.53 -9.93 -3.78
C LYS A 569 15.88 -10.53 -5.03
N SER A 570 14.72 -11.17 -4.91
CA SER A 570 13.96 -11.67 -6.07
C SER A 570 13.30 -10.54 -6.87
N ASP A 571 12.83 -9.49 -6.18
CA ASP A 571 12.36 -8.27 -6.83
C ASP A 571 13.51 -7.51 -7.49
N ILE A 572 14.69 -7.51 -6.87
CA ILE A 572 15.89 -6.86 -7.41
C ILE A 572 16.31 -7.49 -8.73
N TYR A 573 16.26 -8.81 -8.85
CA TYR A 573 16.49 -9.49 -10.12
C TYR A 573 15.48 -9.06 -11.19
N SER A 574 14.19 -9.08 -10.84
CA SER A 574 13.09 -8.68 -11.74
C SER A 574 13.24 -7.22 -12.20
N PHE A 575 13.63 -6.33 -11.28
CA PHE A 575 13.93 -4.93 -11.56
C PHE A 575 15.16 -4.78 -12.48
N GLY A 576 16.21 -5.59 -12.29
CA GLY A 576 17.35 -5.63 -13.21
C GLY A 576 16.94 -5.96 -14.64
N VAL A 577 15.99 -6.87 -14.85
CA VAL A 577 15.42 -7.16 -16.18
C VAL A 577 14.69 -5.95 -16.75
N VAL A 578 13.93 -5.21 -15.92
CA VAL A 578 13.29 -3.94 -16.34
C VAL A 578 14.33 -2.90 -16.77
N LEU A 579 15.44 -2.76 -16.05
CA LEU A 579 16.53 -1.86 -16.43
C LEU A 579 17.12 -2.25 -17.80
N LEU A 580 17.31 -3.54 -18.07
CA LEU A 580 17.76 -4.02 -19.38
C LEU A 580 16.72 -3.76 -20.49
N GLU A 581 15.43 -3.86 -20.20
CA GLU A 581 14.39 -3.46 -21.16
C GLU A 581 14.42 -1.94 -21.45
N LEU A 582 14.63 -1.10 -20.43
CA LEU A 582 14.79 0.35 -20.60
C LEU A 582 16.00 0.68 -21.49
N ILE A 583 17.10 -0.05 -21.36
CA ILE A 583 18.30 0.15 -22.19
C ILE A 583 18.04 -0.28 -23.64
N THR A 584 17.53 -1.51 -23.80
CA THR A 584 17.58 -2.21 -25.08
C THR A 584 16.32 -2.04 -25.92
N ASN A 585 15.17 -1.84 -25.27
CA ASN A 585 13.84 -2.01 -25.86
C ASN A 585 13.70 -3.30 -26.69
N ARG A 586 14.22 -4.42 -26.16
CA ARG A 586 14.15 -5.72 -26.84
C ARG A 586 13.23 -6.70 -26.12
N PRO A 587 12.64 -7.66 -26.84
CA PRO A 587 11.90 -8.75 -26.22
C PRO A 587 12.79 -9.52 -25.23
N ILE A 588 12.24 -9.83 -24.06
CA ILE A 588 12.97 -10.55 -23.00
C ILE A 588 13.34 -11.96 -23.43
N ILE A 589 12.40 -12.65 -24.09
CA ILE A 589 12.57 -14.00 -24.61
C ILE A 589 12.42 -13.95 -26.13
N GLN A 590 13.48 -14.32 -26.84
CA GLN A 590 13.50 -14.40 -28.30
C GLN A 590 14.17 -15.70 -28.74
N GLN A 591 13.37 -16.69 -29.16
CA GLN A 591 13.89 -18.02 -29.54
C GLN A 591 14.82 -18.00 -30.75
N SER A 592 14.69 -17.02 -31.64
CA SER A 592 15.54 -16.88 -32.83
C SER A 592 16.93 -16.31 -32.54
N ARG A 593 17.23 -15.94 -31.29
CA ARG A 593 18.49 -15.33 -30.86
C ARG A 593 19.44 -16.39 -30.31
N GLU A 594 20.75 -16.24 -30.56
CA GLU A 594 21.80 -17.13 -30.04
C GLU A 594 21.73 -17.32 -28.52
N LYS A 595 21.42 -16.23 -27.80
CA LYS A 595 21.05 -16.22 -26.39
C LYS A 595 19.59 -15.83 -26.26
N SER A 596 18.75 -16.80 -25.91
CA SER A 596 17.29 -16.63 -25.96
C SER A 596 16.77 -15.63 -24.94
N HIS A 597 17.40 -15.55 -23.77
CA HIS A 597 17.05 -14.60 -22.71
C HIS A 597 17.84 -13.29 -22.84
N LEU A 598 17.19 -12.16 -22.54
CA LEU A 598 17.79 -10.82 -22.66
C LEU A 598 19.05 -10.66 -21.80
N VAL A 599 19.02 -11.16 -20.55
CA VAL A 599 20.16 -11.12 -19.62
C VAL A 599 21.40 -11.81 -20.22
N ASP A 600 21.22 -13.00 -20.79
CA ASP A 600 22.32 -13.76 -21.41
C ASP A 600 22.85 -13.05 -22.65
N TRP A 601 21.97 -12.43 -23.43
CA TRP A 601 22.36 -11.66 -24.61
C TRP A 601 23.15 -10.40 -24.24
N VAL A 602 22.70 -9.62 -23.25
CA VAL A 602 23.43 -8.43 -22.79
C VAL A 602 24.79 -8.84 -22.23
N SER A 603 24.84 -9.89 -21.41
CA SER A 603 26.09 -10.44 -20.88
C SER A 603 27.07 -10.79 -22.00
N TYR A 604 26.60 -11.45 -23.06
CA TYR A 604 27.40 -11.78 -24.23
C TYR A 604 27.88 -10.52 -24.98
N MET A 605 27.02 -9.53 -25.19
CA MET A 605 27.40 -8.28 -25.86
C MET A 605 28.44 -7.48 -25.05
N MET A 606 28.36 -7.51 -23.72
CA MET A 606 29.35 -6.89 -22.85
C MET A 606 30.74 -7.54 -23.00
N THR A 607 30.83 -8.86 -23.17
CA THR A 607 32.12 -9.53 -23.44
C THR A 607 32.78 -9.08 -24.75
N LYS A 608 32.01 -8.50 -25.68
CA LYS A 608 32.51 -7.93 -26.93
C LYS A 608 32.89 -6.45 -26.83
N GLY A 609 32.56 -5.78 -25.72
CA GLY A 609 32.78 -4.34 -25.54
C GLY A 609 31.86 -3.45 -26.40
N ASP A 610 30.75 -3.98 -26.90
CA ASP A 610 29.90 -3.30 -27.89
C ASP A 610 28.62 -2.74 -27.25
N ILE A 611 28.77 -1.58 -26.59
CA ILE A 611 27.67 -0.87 -25.91
C ILE A 611 26.67 -0.31 -26.91
N THR A 612 27.14 0.19 -28.04
CA THR A 612 26.33 0.81 -29.08
C THR A 612 25.23 -0.12 -29.60
N ASN A 613 25.53 -1.42 -29.72
CA ASN A 613 24.55 -2.41 -30.18
C ASN A 613 23.63 -2.93 -29.06
N ILE A 614 23.95 -2.65 -27.79
CA ILE A 614 23.07 -2.92 -26.64
C ILE A 614 21.97 -1.86 -26.58
N MET A 615 22.33 -0.60 -26.78
CA MET A 615 21.40 0.54 -26.68
C MET A 615 20.27 0.49 -27.70
N ASP A 616 19.10 0.96 -27.30
CA ASP A 616 17.96 1.17 -28.18
C ASP A 616 18.34 2.14 -29.31
N PRO A 617 18.30 1.71 -30.59
CA PRO A 617 18.67 2.56 -31.73
C PRO A 617 17.86 3.86 -31.83
N ARG A 618 16.65 3.88 -31.25
CA ARG A 618 15.75 5.05 -31.25
C ARG A 618 16.20 6.18 -30.31
N LEU A 619 17.21 5.92 -29.48
CA LEU A 619 17.86 6.97 -28.68
C LEU A 619 18.85 7.82 -29.50
N HIS A 620 19.16 7.42 -30.74
CA HIS A 620 20.01 8.19 -31.67
C HIS A 620 21.35 8.63 -31.08
N GLN A 621 21.95 7.82 -30.20
CA GLN A 621 23.20 8.14 -29.49
C GLN A 621 23.13 9.42 -28.62
N ASN A 622 21.93 9.89 -28.29
CA ASN A 622 21.74 11.03 -27.40
C ASN A 622 21.69 10.57 -25.94
N TYR A 623 22.86 10.22 -25.41
CA TYR A 623 23.08 9.81 -24.03
C TYR A 623 24.55 9.96 -23.65
N ASP A 624 24.85 10.17 -22.38
CA ASP A 624 26.21 10.03 -21.88
C ASP A 624 26.66 8.56 -21.88
N THR A 625 27.84 8.27 -22.44
CA THR A 625 28.38 6.90 -22.48
C THR A 625 28.77 6.40 -21.09
N GLY A 626 29.25 7.28 -20.20
CA GLY A 626 29.58 6.94 -18.82
C GLY A 626 28.33 6.58 -17.99
N SER A 627 27.27 7.38 -18.10
CA SER A 627 25.96 7.14 -17.50
C SER A 627 25.37 5.81 -17.97
N VAL A 628 25.42 5.53 -19.28
CA VAL A 628 24.97 4.25 -19.83
C VAL A 628 25.79 3.08 -19.29
N TRP A 629 27.12 3.21 -19.23
CA TRP A 629 27.98 2.15 -18.71
C TRP A 629 27.63 1.81 -17.26
N LYS A 630 27.54 2.84 -16.41
CA LYS A 630 27.15 2.70 -15.02
C LYS A 630 25.75 2.10 -14.88
N PHE A 631 24.80 2.52 -15.71
CA PHE A 631 23.44 1.98 -15.71
C PHE A 631 23.41 0.48 -16.08
N ILE A 632 24.20 0.06 -17.08
CA ILE A 632 24.37 -1.35 -17.44
C ILE A 632 25.00 -2.13 -16.28
N GLU A 633 26.04 -1.61 -15.64
CA GLU A 633 26.67 -2.25 -14.47
C GLU A 633 25.68 -2.45 -13.32
N ILE A 634 24.86 -1.43 -13.02
CA ILE A 634 23.77 -1.53 -12.03
C ILE A 634 22.80 -2.65 -12.43
N ALA A 635 22.29 -2.62 -13.67
CA ALA A 635 21.36 -3.63 -14.17
C ALA A 635 21.93 -5.05 -14.10
N MET A 636 23.20 -5.22 -14.49
CA MET A 636 23.90 -6.50 -14.46
C MET A 636 24.15 -7.01 -13.03
N SER A 637 24.44 -6.12 -12.08
CA SER A 637 24.55 -6.48 -10.67
C SER A 637 23.22 -6.97 -10.09
N CYS A 638 22.10 -6.37 -10.51
CA CYS A 638 20.76 -6.76 -10.10
C CYS A 638 20.38 -8.16 -10.61
N VAL A 639 20.73 -8.50 -11.86
CA VAL A 639 20.42 -9.81 -12.47
C VAL A 639 21.45 -10.90 -12.16
N CYS A 640 22.29 -10.73 -11.13
CA CYS A 640 23.22 -11.75 -10.70
C CYS A 640 22.48 -13.07 -10.38
N PRO A 641 22.95 -14.24 -10.87
CA PRO A 641 22.27 -15.52 -10.63
C PRO A 641 22.12 -15.89 -9.15
N SER A 642 23.01 -15.40 -8.28
CA SER A 642 22.94 -15.57 -6.83
C SER A 642 22.47 -14.29 -6.15
N SER A 643 21.48 -14.39 -5.26
CA SER A 643 20.96 -13.28 -4.44
C SER A 643 22.02 -12.59 -3.57
N ALA A 644 23.06 -13.32 -3.15
CA ALA A 644 24.17 -12.77 -2.37
C ALA A 644 25.00 -11.75 -3.17
N GLY A 645 25.08 -11.92 -4.49
CA GLY A 645 25.76 -10.98 -5.38
C GLY A 645 24.94 -9.77 -5.80
N ARG A 646 23.63 -9.74 -5.47
CA ARG A 646 22.74 -8.62 -5.82
C ARG A 646 22.86 -7.49 -4.80
N PRO A 647 22.84 -6.21 -5.21
CA PRO A 647 22.75 -5.09 -4.28
C PRO A 647 21.41 -5.10 -3.51
N ASN A 648 21.24 -4.19 -2.55
CA ASN A 648 19.91 -3.86 -1.99
C ASN A 648 19.28 -2.70 -2.77
N MET A 649 17.97 -2.49 -2.65
CA MET A 649 17.30 -1.43 -3.43
C MET A 649 17.74 -0.02 -3.08
N SER A 650 18.14 0.25 -1.83
CA SER A 650 18.69 1.57 -1.46
C SER A 650 19.96 1.92 -2.24
N ARG A 651 20.87 0.94 -2.41
CA ARG A 651 22.07 1.13 -3.23
C ARG A 651 21.71 1.32 -4.70
N VAL A 652 20.80 0.49 -5.24
CA VAL A 652 20.34 0.61 -6.63
C VAL A 652 19.71 1.99 -6.88
N ALA A 653 18.84 2.47 -6.00
CA ALA A 653 18.19 3.77 -6.11
C ALA A 653 19.21 4.92 -6.07
N ASN A 654 20.21 4.87 -5.19
CA ASN A 654 21.26 5.87 -5.12
C ASN A 654 22.15 5.87 -6.37
N ASP A 655 22.60 4.69 -6.82
CA ASP A 655 23.46 4.56 -8.00
C ASP A 655 22.74 5.06 -9.27
N LEU A 656 21.42 4.82 -9.38
CA LEU A 656 20.57 5.33 -10.46
C LEU A 656 20.36 6.85 -10.39
N LYS A 657 20.18 7.42 -9.19
CA LYS A 657 20.11 8.88 -9.00
C LYS A 657 21.38 9.58 -9.47
N GLU A 658 22.55 9.00 -9.19
CA GLU A 658 23.82 9.52 -9.67
C GLU A 658 23.92 9.49 -11.21
N CYS A 659 23.38 8.44 -11.86
CA CYS A 659 23.30 8.37 -13.32
C CYS A 659 22.40 9.48 -13.90
N LEU A 660 21.26 9.76 -13.24
CA LEU A 660 20.34 10.82 -13.63
C LEU A 660 20.98 12.21 -13.48
N ILE A 661 21.60 12.49 -12.33
CA ILE A 661 22.28 13.78 -12.09
C ILE A 661 23.37 14.01 -13.14
N SER A 662 24.14 12.98 -13.48
CA SER A 662 25.21 13.09 -14.50
C SER A 662 24.64 13.44 -15.88
N GLU A 663 23.50 12.86 -16.24
CA GLU A 663 22.82 13.14 -17.52
C GLU A 663 22.16 14.52 -17.53
N GLU A 664 21.54 14.95 -16.42
CA GLU A 664 20.99 16.30 -16.27
C GLU A 664 22.08 17.37 -16.42
N LEU A 665 23.25 17.17 -15.82
CA LEU A 665 24.40 18.05 -15.97
C LEU A 665 24.86 18.14 -17.44
N ARG A 666 24.94 17.01 -18.16
CA ARG A 666 25.27 16.99 -19.60
C ARG A 666 24.28 17.81 -20.42
N ILE A 667 22.98 17.67 -20.14
CA ILE A 667 21.93 18.39 -20.86
C ILE A 667 22.04 19.91 -20.59
N VAL A 668 22.30 20.32 -19.36
CA VAL A 668 22.54 21.73 -19.01
C VAL A 668 23.77 22.27 -19.72
N GLU A 669 24.90 21.57 -19.68
CA GLU A 669 26.13 21.97 -20.38
C GLU A 669 25.94 22.08 -21.90
N SER A 670 25.16 21.17 -22.50
CA SER A 670 24.83 21.24 -23.93
C SER A 670 23.97 22.45 -24.30
N ARG A 671 23.01 22.83 -23.44
CA ARG A 671 22.18 24.04 -23.62
C ARG A 671 22.98 25.31 -23.37
N ASP A 672 23.94 25.28 -22.44
CA ASP A 672 24.86 26.38 -22.18
C ASP A 672 25.87 26.56 -23.32
N MET A 673 26.31 25.48 -23.98
CA MET A 673 27.13 25.55 -25.19
C MET A 673 26.34 26.05 -26.42
N GLU A 674 25.08 25.62 -26.58
CA GLU A 674 24.21 26.14 -27.65
C GLU A 674 23.88 27.63 -27.44
N SER A 675 23.65 28.07 -26.21
CA SER A 675 23.41 29.49 -25.89
C SER A 675 24.69 30.35 -25.91
N LYS A 676 25.87 29.78 -25.62
CA LYS A 676 27.18 30.45 -25.80
C LYS A 676 27.65 30.50 -27.25
N SER A 677 27.03 29.77 -28.18
CA SER A 677 27.24 29.99 -29.62
C SER A 677 26.66 31.33 -30.10
N SER A 678 25.83 31.98 -29.25
CA SER A 678 25.33 33.34 -29.42
C SER A 678 25.67 34.21 -28.21
N MET A 679 26.95 34.48 -27.97
CA MET A 679 27.47 35.80 -27.56
C MET A 679 28.92 35.69 -27.06
N ASP A 680 29.67 36.69 -27.46
CA ASP A 680 31.12 36.84 -27.35
C ASP A 680 31.62 37.04 -25.89
N TYR A 681 32.87 36.63 -25.68
CA TYR A 681 33.83 36.94 -24.61
C TYR A 681 33.40 37.68 -23.31
N SER A 682 33.63 37.06 -22.15
CA SER A 682 34.78 37.40 -21.28
C SER A 682 34.92 36.43 -20.10
N LYS A 683 36.13 35.93 -19.92
CA LYS A 683 36.64 35.17 -18.76
C LYS A 683 36.69 36.08 -17.54
N ASP A 684 36.37 35.54 -16.36
CA ASP A 684 37.27 35.65 -15.21
C ASP A 684 37.04 34.53 -14.20
N ILE A 685 38.16 33.99 -13.75
CA ILE A 685 38.37 32.81 -12.93
C ILE A 685 38.62 33.29 -11.50
N TYR A 686 37.89 32.76 -10.52
CA TYR A 686 38.41 32.62 -9.15
C TYR A 686 38.05 31.26 -8.58
N THR A 687 39.10 30.45 -8.48
CA THR A 687 39.27 29.22 -7.71
C THR A 687 39.29 29.50 -6.21
N GLU A 688 38.68 28.62 -5.41
CA GLU A 688 39.21 28.06 -4.15
C GLU A 688 38.23 26.98 -3.64
N ALA A 689 38.56 25.70 -3.82
CA ALA A 689 39.29 24.83 -2.89
C ALA A 689 38.35 24.00 -2.00
N SER A 690 38.24 22.71 -2.34
CA SER A 690 37.67 21.66 -1.48
C SER A 690 38.50 21.48 -0.20
N PRO A 691 37.90 20.90 0.86
CA PRO A 691 38.45 19.61 1.29
C PRO A 691 37.41 18.55 1.66
N LYS A 692 37.87 17.30 1.54
CA LYS A 692 37.21 16.03 1.83
C LYS A 692 37.12 15.73 3.34
N ALA A 693 36.09 14.96 3.66
CA ALA A 693 35.94 13.92 4.68
C ALA A 693 36.84 13.94 5.94
N ARG A 694 36.15 13.98 7.09
CA ARG A 694 36.43 13.09 8.22
C ARG A 694 35.13 12.52 8.75
#